data_AF-A0A9W7A2U8-F1
#
_entry.id   AF-A0A9W7A2U8-F1
#
_cell.length_a   1.000
_cell.length_b   1.000
_cell.length_c   1.000
_cell.angle_alpha   90.00
_cell.angle_beta   90.00
_cell.angle_gamma   90.00
#
_symmetry.space_group_name_H-M   'P 1'
#
loop_
_entity.id
_entity.type
_entity.pdbx_description
1 polymer ?
#
loop_
_entity_poly.entity_id
_entity_poly.type
_entity_poly.pdbx_seq_one_letter_code
_entity_poly.pdbx_strand_id
1 'polypeptide(L)'
;MDPIFEDNDDESTVDATMKEDRNDISPTAKTPDVSGFKVRAADGGSVGSGKETAAKGKEEKGGVGVFSQIQTLLKQQSAKVPKPSAKINVSSAAAAVKNFRPRVSEKTGRRVQKTSRDVTKMIVNAHKGAIISFTSLFLSCFTELYPAMPRYNVSIAFLSLYLHTSKVFGVRGGGEGQKVFYFGFIMTTLVSILVDLDWLVSQDRPIPLEGVEEFSGYRNPGGNQGNIYEESNKMQGLATVCRVALVGNIFLKLLICYSVVSKTKVGLKLLKVAFFKPMKYFLPTINMPRAGKMKNSIAKRLIANAWIQFACTACMFSVSVVAMTAMSSHPHFLNDSAGVPLTILMLFKGFSNLMVFLSILRNTDIGDFLNEFGCLITCKSWYKGRKKRLSNKRGFKAPKIFVDEEYISSVRGVKLFDFCVGVWVWIGLIHALQFGGGRATKGIRILTGLSVTSMILSDIVVVLNLAVVGWYVRVVENRRRRRRRMDDDDDESTSEEEEGEDENNDESGSDSDDSDGSAGGGVEVEGEGEGEGEGGGWEGDDYGYYDEYGTYHYYDYEYGEGEGGWEDGVEQQQYYSAAATYRGQVNDSEGGGGFFDRAVACTPQEFSEEWDNLEVGGEFTTETEESPLMVEIMTHLSMNNFFVIASGIVDEGLMKFFVLAQAQGIRCYIAMSYDTGGSVLNLVLKCKSEAMIGRVVKELRLKKVFGSFTSSVKQGED
;
A
#
# COMPACT_ATOMS: atom_id res chain seq x y z
N MET A 1 -63.72 -1.97 -42.30
CA MET A 1 -64.40 -0.67 -42.22
C MET A 1 -63.33 0.33 -41.90
N ASP A 2 -63.00 1.17 -42.88
CA ASP A 2 -62.05 2.28 -42.73
C ASP A 2 -62.67 3.41 -41.89
N PRO A 3 -61.86 4.34 -41.36
CA PRO A 3 -61.39 5.51 -42.14
C PRO A 3 -59.85 5.57 -42.20
N ILE A 4 -59.19 5.97 -43.31
CA ILE A 4 -59.14 7.27 -44.03
C ILE A 4 -58.18 8.29 -43.38
N PHE A 5 -57.04 8.48 -44.06
CA PHE A 5 -56.19 9.67 -44.28
C PHE A 5 -56.25 10.89 -43.34
N GLU A 6 -55.06 11.40 -42.98
CA GLU A 6 -54.54 12.64 -43.60
C GLU A 6 -53.00 12.72 -43.54
N ASP A 7 -52.40 13.32 -44.57
CA ASP A 7 -50.95 13.44 -44.79
C ASP A 7 -50.34 14.65 -44.07
N ASN A 8 -49.00 14.67 -43.93
CA ASN A 8 -48.18 15.88 -44.11
C ASN A 8 -46.71 15.47 -44.30
N ASP A 9 -46.19 15.70 -45.50
CA ASP A 9 -44.76 15.77 -45.79
C ASP A 9 -44.17 17.07 -45.20
N ASP A 10 -42.86 17.11 -44.93
CA ASP A 10 -42.00 18.17 -45.48
C ASP A 10 -40.50 17.89 -45.31
N GLU A 11 -39.75 18.38 -46.30
CA GLU A 11 -38.32 18.25 -46.58
C GLU A 11 -37.38 18.59 -45.39
N SER A 12 -36.18 17.99 -45.27
CA SER A 12 -35.04 18.45 -46.08
C SER A 12 -33.78 17.58 -45.98
N THR A 13 -33.30 17.16 -47.15
CA THR A 13 -31.96 16.59 -47.38
C THR A 13 -30.90 17.69 -47.52
N VAL A 14 -29.70 17.47 -46.98
CA VAL A 14 -28.49 18.20 -47.40
C VAL A 14 -27.39 17.21 -47.77
N ASP A 15 -27.17 17.07 -49.07
CA ASP A 15 -26.02 16.39 -49.65
C ASP A 15 -24.75 17.24 -49.52
N ALA A 16 -23.61 16.59 -49.30
CA ALA A 16 -22.29 17.20 -49.43
C ALA A 16 -21.23 16.17 -49.90
N THR A 17 -21.34 15.76 -51.16
CA THR A 17 -20.26 15.03 -51.85
C THR A 17 -19.02 15.90 -52.00
N MET A 18 -17.82 15.36 -51.74
CA MET A 18 -16.57 15.94 -52.25
C MET A 18 -15.69 14.85 -52.86
N LYS A 19 -15.15 15.13 -54.05
CA LYS A 19 -14.44 14.19 -54.91
C LYS A 19 -12.94 14.13 -54.62
N GLU A 20 -12.39 12.98 -54.98
CA GLU A 20 -11.06 12.71 -55.57
C GLU A 20 -9.96 13.78 -55.43
N ASP A 21 -8.79 13.32 -54.96
CA ASP A 21 -7.61 13.43 -55.81
C ASP A 21 -6.68 12.21 -55.66
N ARG A 22 -6.26 11.67 -56.80
CA ARG A 22 -5.17 10.67 -56.90
C ARG A 22 -3.88 11.43 -57.21
N ASN A 23 -2.76 11.03 -56.61
CA ASN A 23 -1.48 11.09 -57.31
C ASN A 23 -0.47 10.09 -56.76
N ASP A 24 0.42 9.66 -57.64
CA ASP A 24 1.44 8.64 -57.40
C ASP A 24 2.58 9.11 -56.49
N ILE A 25 3.34 8.15 -55.93
CA ILE A 25 4.82 8.06 -56.08
C ILE A 25 5.33 6.80 -55.35
N SER A 26 6.11 5.99 -56.06
CA SER A 26 6.89 4.86 -55.51
C SER A 26 8.23 5.36 -54.96
N PRO A 27 8.84 4.65 -53.99
CA PRO A 27 10.13 4.07 -54.38
C PRO A 27 10.39 2.63 -53.87
N THR A 28 11.10 1.90 -54.72
CA THR A 28 11.65 0.55 -54.53
C THR A 28 12.76 0.45 -53.48
N ALA A 29 12.80 -0.64 -52.70
CA ALA A 29 14.03 -1.09 -52.01
C ALA A 29 14.11 -2.62 -51.78
N LYS A 30 14.80 -3.30 -52.71
CA LYS A 30 15.59 -4.54 -52.62
C LYS A 30 15.46 -5.45 -51.36
N THR A 31 15.06 -6.70 -51.59
CA THR A 31 15.48 -7.86 -50.80
C THR A 31 16.95 -8.23 -51.07
N PRO A 32 17.71 -8.71 -50.06
CA PRO A 32 18.95 -9.44 -50.28
C PRO A 32 18.72 -10.96 -50.23
N ASP A 33 19.10 -11.63 -51.31
CA ASP A 33 19.21 -13.09 -51.39
C ASP A 33 20.59 -13.51 -50.83
N VAL A 34 20.62 -14.51 -49.94
CA VAL A 34 21.86 -15.15 -49.48
C VAL A 34 21.64 -16.66 -49.34
N SER A 35 21.74 -17.36 -50.46
CA SER A 35 21.94 -18.80 -50.48
C SER A 35 23.36 -19.17 -50.05
N GLY A 36 23.48 -20.12 -49.11
CA GLY A 36 24.67 -20.97 -48.97
C GLY A 36 25.42 -20.87 -47.63
N PHE A 37 25.27 -21.92 -46.80
CA PHE A 37 26.44 -22.54 -46.15
C PHE A 37 26.24 -24.02 -45.80
N LYS A 38 26.65 -24.88 -46.74
CA LYS A 38 27.36 -26.15 -46.56
C LYS A 38 27.12 -26.96 -45.26
N VAL A 39 26.27 -27.98 -45.35
CA VAL A 39 26.26 -29.13 -44.43
C VAL A 39 27.61 -29.85 -44.46
N ARG A 40 28.13 -30.26 -43.29
CA ARG A 40 29.29 -31.14 -43.17
C ARG A 40 28.94 -32.34 -42.28
N ALA A 41 28.81 -33.50 -42.89
CA ALA A 41 28.76 -34.78 -42.18
C ALA A 41 30.18 -35.33 -41.98
N ALA A 42 30.40 -35.95 -40.83
CA ALA A 42 31.42 -36.95 -40.57
C ALA A 42 30.99 -37.70 -39.31
N ASP A 43 30.76 -39.02 -39.47
CA ASP A 43 31.45 -40.10 -38.76
C ASP A 43 31.70 -39.96 -37.24
N GLY A 44 31.51 -40.98 -36.41
CA GLY A 44 31.28 -42.39 -36.72
C GLY A 44 32.10 -43.28 -35.78
N GLY A 45 31.42 -44.19 -35.08
CA GLY A 45 32.03 -45.23 -34.25
C GLY A 45 31.66 -45.13 -32.76
N SER A 46 31.73 -46.20 -31.97
CA SER A 46 31.87 -47.64 -32.24
C SER A 46 32.10 -48.29 -30.87
N VAL A 47 31.24 -49.24 -30.50
CA VAL A 47 31.52 -50.44 -29.67
C VAL A 47 32.29 -50.27 -28.35
N GLY A 48 31.65 -50.67 -27.25
CA GLY A 48 32.31 -50.85 -25.95
C GLY A 48 31.45 -51.60 -24.93
N SER A 49 31.50 -52.93 -24.99
CA SER A 49 31.28 -53.84 -23.85
C SER A 49 31.85 -53.25 -22.55
N GLY A 50 31.18 -53.27 -21.40
CA GLY A 50 30.44 -54.39 -20.83
C GLY A 50 31.29 -55.08 -19.77
N LYS A 51 30.85 -55.06 -18.49
CA LYS A 51 31.34 -55.98 -17.46
C LYS A 51 30.42 -56.04 -16.24
N GLU A 52 29.97 -57.24 -15.94
CA GLU A 52 29.44 -57.63 -14.64
C GLU A 52 30.57 -57.70 -13.60
N THR A 53 30.26 -57.37 -12.35
CA THR A 53 30.53 -58.17 -11.13
C THR A 53 29.77 -57.48 -9.98
N ALA A 54 28.70 -58.03 -9.41
CA ALA A 54 28.60 -59.26 -8.61
C ALA A 54 29.08 -59.10 -7.14
N ALA A 55 28.08 -59.04 -6.25
CA ALA A 55 28.06 -59.56 -4.88
C ALA A 55 29.11 -59.14 -3.82
N LYS A 56 28.62 -58.45 -2.78
CA LYS A 56 28.70 -58.98 -1.40
C LYS A 56 27.65 -58.32 -0.50
N GLY A 57 26.75 -59.13 0.07
CA GLY A 57 25.80 -58.67 1.08
C GLY A 57 26.39 -58.65 2.48
N LYS A 58 25.75 -57.90 3.38
CA LYS A 58 25.78 -58.13 4.83
C LYS A 58 24.51 -57.61 5.48
N GLU A 59 24.07 -58.32 6.52
CA GLU A 59 22.89 -58.05 7.33
C GLU A 59 23.10 -56.92 8.36
N GLU A 60 22.08 -56.74 9.20
CA GLU A 60 21.98 -55.95 10.44
C GLU A 60 21.55 -54.48 10.24
N LYS A 61 20.32 -54.08 10.63
CA LYS A 61 19.65 -54.03 11.95
C LYS A 61 20.08 -52.82 12.80
N GLY A 62 19.09 -52.00 13.14
CA GLY A 62 19.17 -50.97 14.19
C GLY A 62 19.89 -49.67 13.76
N GLY A 63 19.49 -48.48 14.17
CA GLY A 63 18.42 -48.11 15.12
C GLY A 63 18.97 -47.39 16.36
N VAL A 64 18.67 -46.09 16.46
CA VAL A 64 18.84 -45.21 17.65
C VAL A 64 20.29 -44.91 18.07
N GLY A 65 20.67 -43.62 18.17
CA GLY A 65 22.02 -43.27 18.64
C GLY A 65 22.40 -41.80 18.89
N VAL A 66 21.57 -40.79 18.57
CA VAL A 66 21.98 -39.36 18.66
C VAL A 66 22.04 -38.81 20.10
N PHE A 67 21.57 -39.56 21.11
CA PHE A 67 21.51 -39.09 22.50
C PHE A 67 22.77 -39.36 23.36
N SER A 68 23.78 -40.10 22.87
CA SER A 68 24.94 -40.48 23.71
C SER A 68 26.08 -39.44 23.77
N GLN A 69 26.18 -38.52 22.80
CA GLN A 69 27.27 -37.52 22.76
C GLN A 69 27.09 -36.33 23.71
N ILE A 70 25.88 -36.06 24.20
CA ILE A 70 25.61 -34.92 25.11
C ILE A 70 25.92 -35.28 26.58
N GLN A 71 25.77 -36.56 26.98
CA GLN A 71 26.08 -36.99 28.35
C GLN A 71 27.59 -37.08 28.66
N THR A 72 28.46 -37.19 27.65
CA THR A 72 29.92 -37.30 27.87
C THR A 72 30.55 -35.96 28.26
N LEU A 73 30.05 -34.84 27.71
CA LEU A 73 30.58 -33.50 27.99
C LEU A 73 30.16 -32.93 29.35
N LEU A 74 29.03 -33.38 29.91
CA LEU A 74 28.55 -32.94 31.23
C LEU A 74 29.19 -33.69 32.42
N LYS A 75 30.01 -34.72 32.18
CA LYS A 75 30.72 -35.48 33.25
C LYS A 75 32.16 -35.02 33.52
N GLN A 76 32.72 -34.07 32.76
CA GLN A 76 34.12 -33.63 32.91
C GLN A 76 34.34 -32.37 33.78
N GLN A 77 33.29 -31.75 34.35
CA GLN A 77 33.44 -30.54 35.19
C GLN A 77 33.26 -30.74 36.72
N SER A 78 33.18 -31.96 37.23
CA SER A 78 32.92 -32.21 38.65
C SER A 78 33.93 -33.14 39.36
N ALA A 79 35.24 -32.86 39.26
CA ALA A 79 36.25 -33.55 40.09
C ALA A 79 37.61 -32.81 40.20
N LYS A 80 37.72 -31.81 41.10
CA LYS A 80 38.99 -31.51 41.80
C LYS A 80 38.78 -30.64 43.05
N VAL A 81 38.69 -31.30 44.20
CA VAL A 81 38.77 -30.68 45.54
C VAL A 81 40.10 -31.09 46.17
N PRO A 82 41.03 -30.16 46.44
CA PRO A 82 42.20 -30.43 47.28
C PRO A 82 41.84 -30.32 48.77
N LYS A 83 42.19 -31.33 49.58
CA LYS A 83 42.15 -31.23 51.05
C LYS A 83 43.33 -30.41 51.59
N PRO A 84 43.21 -29.79 52.78
CA PRO A 84 44.22 -28.87 53.30
C PRO A 84 45.27 -29.57 54.19
N SER A 85 46.55 -29.32 53.95
CA SER A 85 47.62 -29.58 54.94
C SER A 85 48.95 -28.88 54.59
N ALA A 86 49.14 -27.65 55.07
CA ALA A 86 50.47 -27.08 55.33
C ALA A 86 50.36 -25.90 56.29
N LYS A 87 50.99 -26.00 57.47
CA LYS A 87 51.21 -24.83 58.35
C LYS A 87 52.33 -23.99 57.72
N ILE A 88 52.05 -22.74 57.36
CA ILE A 88 53.07 -21.77 56.92
C ILE A 88 53.04 -20.58 57.88
N ASN A 89 54.22 -20.16 58.34
CA ASN A 89 54.40 -19.19 59.41
C ASN A 89 53.86 -17.79 59.09
N VAL A 90 53.01 -17.28 59.97
CA VAL A 90 52.54 -15.89 59.95
C VAL A 90 53.57 -15.00 60.64
N SER A 91 54.67 -14.68 59.95
CA SER A 91 55.64 -13.66 60.42
C SER A 91 56.48 -12.95 59.34
N SER A 92 56.58 -13.47 58.11
CA SER A 92 57.40 -12.84 57.05
C SER A 92 56.61 -12.13 55.93
N ALA A 93 55.31 -12.40 55.79
CA ALA A 93 54.50 -11.83 54.69
C ALA A 93 54.16 -10.33 54.87
N ALA A 94 54.22 -9.79 56.09
CA ALA A 94 53.88 -8.39 56.38
C ALA A 94 54.90 -7.37 55.86
N ALA A 95 56.14 -7.79 55.58
CA ALA A 95 57.18 -6.91 55.05
C ALA A 95 57.15 -6.77 53.51
N ALA A 96 56.68 -7.79 52.79
CA ALA A 96 56.66 -7.80 51.32
C ALA A 96 55.49 -6.99 50.72
N VAL A 97 54.39 -6.81 51.47
CA VAL A 97 53.17 -6.14 50.98
C VAL A 97 53.28 -4.60 50.99
N LYS A 98 54.22 -4.01 51.74
CA LYS A 98 54.39 -2.54 51.79
C LYS A 98 55.05 -1.92 50.55
N ASN A 99 55.75 -2.71 49.73
CA ASN A 99 56.47 -2.20 48.55
C ASN A 99 55.80 -2.52 47.20
N PHE A 100 54.75 -3.37 47.17
CA PHE A 100 53.91 -3.54 45.98
C PHE A 100 52.78 -2.50 45.97
N ARG A 101 53.16 -1.23 45.80
CA ARG A 101 52.24 -0.15 45.40
C ARG A 101 51.80 -0.47 43.96
N PRO A 102 50.58 -0.95 43.70
CA PRO A 102 50.27 -1.39 42.36
C PRO A 102 50.10 -0.13 41.50
N ARG A 103 51.00 0.06 40.53
CA ARG A 103 50.75 0.90 39.36
C ARG A 103 49.64 0.25 38.51
N VAL A 104 48.44 0.12 39.08
CA VAL A 104 47.20 0.02 38.28
C VAL A 104 47.12 1.37 37.59
N SER A 105 47.65 1.40 36.36
CA SER A 105 47.75 2.61 35.54
C SER A 105 46.44 3.37 35.61
N GLU A 106 46.52 4.68 35.79
CA GLU A 106 45.36 5.57 35.82
C GLU A 106 44.50 5.42 34.55
N LYS A 107 45.13 5.04 33.42
CA LYS A 107 44.47 4.67 32.16
C LYS A 107 43.52 3.47 32.32
N THR A 108 43.82 2.51 33.20
CA THR A 108 42.96 1.36 33.55
C THR A 108 41.76 1.80 34.38
N GLY A 109 41.97 2.66 35.39
CA GLY A 109 40.89 3.25 36.18
C GLY A 109 39.91 4.04 35.32
N ARG A 110 40.41 4.92 34.45
CA ARG A 110 39.61 5.68 33.47
C ARG A 110 38.87 4.75 32.49
N ARG A 111 39.48 3.64 32.03
CA ARG A 111 38.80 2.63 31.19
C ARG A 111 37.68 1.90 31.94
N VAL A 112 37.92 1.43 33.16
CA VAL A 112 36.89 0.73 33.98
C VAL A 112 35.74 1.68 34.32
N GLN A 113 36.02 2.94 34.68
CA GLN A 113 34.99 3.93 34.98
C GLN A 113 34.16 4.31 33.73
N LYS A 114 34.80 4.40 32.55
CA LYS A 114 34.09 4.57 31.26
C LYS A 114 33.20 3.36 30.96
N THR A 115 33.73 2.15 31.07
CA THR A 115 32.99 0.90 30.83
C THR A 115 31.82 0.75 31.81
N SER A 116 31.99 1.10 33.09
CA SER A 116 30.93 1.11 34.09
C SER A 116 29.83 2.14 33.77
N ARG A 117 30.19 3.36 33.35
CA ARG A 117 29.24 4.37 32.88
C ARG A 117 28.49 3.91 31.62
N ASP A 118 29.16 3.27 30.69
CA ASP A 118 28.57 2.77 29.45
C ASP A 118 27.64 1.57 29.71
N VAL A 119 28.02 0.65 30.59
CA VAL A 119 27.15 -0.45 31.08
C VAL A 119 25.94 0.08 31.83
N THR A 120 26.11 1.06 32.73
CA THR A 120 24.99 1.70 33.45
C THR A 120 24.03 2.40 32.49
N LYS A 121 24.55 3.16 31.52
CA LYS A 121 23.73 3.75 30.44
C LYS A 121 23.02 2.67 29.62
N MET A 122 23.68 1.55 29.32
CA MET A 122 23.08 0.44 28.58
C MET A 122 21.95 -0.22 29.36
N ILE A 123 22.12 -0.47 30.66
CA ILE A 123 21.09 -1.04 31.55
C ILE A 123 19.89 -0.08 31.66
N VAL A 124 20.12 1.21 31.94
CA VAL A 124 19.06 2.23 32.03
C VAL A 124 18.30 2.36 30.69
N ASN A 125 19.00 2.34 29.55
CA ASN A 125 18.37 2.43 28.24
C ASN A 125 17.74 1.10 27.76
N ALA A 126 18.13 -0.04 28.32
CA ALA A 126 17.42 -1.31 28.16
C ALA A 126 16.08 -1.27 28.90
N HIS A 127 16.09 -0.87 30.17
CA HIS A 127 14.86 -0.67 30.97
C HIS A 127 13.90 0.30 30.30
N LYS A 128 14.34 1.47 29.82
CA LYS A 128 13.47 2.42 29.11
C LYS A 128 12.77 1.81 27.89
N GLY A 129 13.49 1.04 27.06
CA GLY A 129 12.88 0.39 25.89
C GLY A 129 11.86 -0.69 26.25
N ALA A 130 12.17 -1.50 27.27
CA ALA A 130 11.25 -2.50 27.79
C ALA A 130 9.99 -1.87 28.40
N ILE A 131 10.12 -0.77 29.15
CA ILE A 131 8.99 -0.03 29.73
C ILE A 131 8.09 0.51 28.61
N ILE A 132 8.62 1.20 27.60
CA ILE A 132 7.83 1.75 26.48
C ILE A 132 7.10 0.62 25.73
N SER A 133 7.76 -0.52 25.52
CA SER A 133 7.15 -1.70 24.87
C SER A 133 6.04 -2.31 25.71
N PHE A 134 6.23 -2.40 27.02
CA PHE A 134 5.21 -2.87 27.96
C PHE A 134 4.02 -1.90 28.04
N THR A 135 4.25 -0.59 27.98
CA THR A 135 3.17 0.42 27.90
C THR A 135 2.38 0.30 26.58
N SER A 136 3.05 0.06 25.45
CA SER A 136 2.38 -0.20 24.16
C SER A 136 1.58 -1.51 24.19
N LEU A 137 2.11 -2.57 24.81
CA LEU A 137 1.38 -3.81 25.03
C LEU A 137 0.15 -3.61 25.93
N PHE A 138 0.29 -2.89 27.05
CA PHE A 138 -0.82 -2.59 27.94
C PHE A 138 -1.91 -1.76 27.25
N LEU A 139 -1.53 -0.72 26.50
CA LEU A 139 -2.48 0.05 25.69
C LEU A 139 -3.13 -0.80 24.61
N SER A 140 -2.39 -1.71 23.98
CA SER A 140 -2.95 -2.65 22.99
C SER A 140 -3.98 -3.58 23.63
N CYS A 141 -3.68 -4.18 24.78
CA CYS A 141 -4.65 -4.98 25.55
C CYS A 141 -5.87 -4.15 25.96
N PHE A 142 -5.67 -2.93 26.45
CA PHE A 142 -6.76 -2.04 26.83
C PHE A 142 -7.65 -1.65 25.64
N THR A 143 -7.05 -1.41 24.46
CA THR A 143 -7.84 -1.19 23.24
C THR A 143 -8.61 -2.45 22.83
N GLU A 144 -8.04 -3.65 22.94
CA GLU A 144 -8.72 -4.91 22.59
C GLU A 144 -9.86 -5.31 23.55
N LEU A 145 -9.99 -4.68 24.73
CA LEU A 145 -11.19 -4.80 25.57
C LEU A 145 -12.44 -4.17 24.91
N TYR A 146 -12.26 -3.29 23.92
CA TYR A 146 -13.37 -2.75 23.14
C TYR A 146 -13.75 -3.74 22.03
N PRO A 147 -14.99 -4.27 21.98
CA PRO A 147 -15.34 -5.40 21.09
C PRO A 147 -15.07 -5.20 19.59
N ALA A 148 -15.04 -3.95 19.12
CA ALA A 148 -14.81 -3.58 17.72
C ALA A 148 -13.35 -3.21 17.38
N MET A 149 -12.38 -3.42 18.29
CA MET A 149 -10.96 -3.13 18.03
C MET A 149 -10.22 -4.32 17.36
N PRO A 150 -9.16 -4.04 16.56
CA PRO A 150 -8.39 -5.07 15.87
C PRO A 150 -7.54 -5.91 16.84
N ARG A 151 -7.82 -7.22 16.91
CA ARG A 151 -7.17 -8.22 17.78
C ARG A 151 -5.70 -8.56 17.45
N TYR A 152 -5.10 -7.83 16.52
CA TYR A 152 -3.73 -8.05 16.06
C TYR A 152 -2.71 -7.21 16.84
N ASN A 153 -3.19 -6.21 17.59
CA ASN A 153 -2.35 -5.20 18.22
C ASN A 153 -1.54 -5.76 19.39
N VAL A 154 -2.17 -6.60 20.22
CA VAL A 154 -1.48 -7.32 21.31
C VAL A 154 -0.38 -8.23 20.74
N SER A 155 -0.63 -8.93 19.64
CA SER A 155 0.36 -9.79 19.00
C SER A 155 1.60 -9.00 18.52
N ILE A 156 1.40 -7.84 17.90
CA ILE A 156 2.52 -7.01 17.40
C ILE A 156 3.24 -6.29 18.54
N ALA A 157 2.53 -5.84 19.57
CA ALA A 157 3.14 -5.27 20.77
C ALA A 157 3.93 -6.31 21.57
N PHE A 158 3.43 -7.56 21.65
CA PHE A 158 4.13 -8.68 22.26
C PHE A 158 5.39 -9.06 21.47
N LEU A 159 5.31 -9.12 20.13
CA LEU A 159 6.49 -9.28 19.27
C LEU A 159 7.50 -8.15 19.54
N SER A 160 7.06 -6.89 19.59
CA SER A 160 7.92 -5.73 19.87
C SER A 160 8.60 -5.84 21.24
N LEU A 161 7.87 -6.27 22.28
CA LEU A 161 8.41 -6.52 23.63
C LEU A 161 9.40 -7.69 23.64
N TYR A 162 9.10 -8.80 22.95
CA TYR A 162 10.00 -9.94 22.79
C TYR A 162 11.29 -9.52 22.09
N LEU A 163 11.20 -8.74 21.01
CA LEU A 163 12.35 -8.21 20.28
C LEU A 163 13.18 -7.23 21.12
N HIS A 164 12.55 -6.50 22.05
CA HIS A 164 13.24 -5.61 22.98
C HIS A 164 13.93 -6.32 24.15
N THR A 165 13.38 -7.45 24.62
CA THR A 165 13.82 -8.17 25.82
C THR A 165 14.78 -9.32 25.53
N SER A 166 14.70 -9.91 24.33
CA SER A 166 15.58 -11.00 23.91
C SER A 166 17.03 -10.52 23.71
N LYS A 167 17.88 -10.83 24.70
CA LYS A 167 19.36 -10.73 24.60
C LYS A 167 19.95 -11.49 23.40
N VAL A 168 19.15 -12.37 22.79
CA VAL A 168 19.45 -13.15 21.59
C VAL A 168 19.96 -12.29 20.44
N PHE A 169 19.58 -11.00 20.35
CA PHE A 169 20.09 -10.06 19.34
C PHE A 169 21.59 -9.69 19.45
N GLY A 170 22.30 -10.27 20.41
CA GLY A 170 23.72 -10.61 20.24
C GLY A 170 23.97 -11.70 19.18
N VAL A 171 23.18 -11.75 18.11
CA VAL A 171 23.34 -12.70 17.00
C VAL A 171 24.70 -12.44 16.37
N ARG A 172 25.60 -13.40 16.59
CA ARG A 172 26.97 -13.47 16.03
C ARG A 172 26.99 -13.62 14.50
N GLY A 173 25.84 -13.84 13.88
CA GLY A 173 25.67 -13.78 12.44
C GLY A 173 26.03 -12.39 11.91
N GLY A 174 26.75 -12.36 10.79
CA GLY A 174 27.34 -11.15 10.23
C GLY A 174 26.34 -10.04 9.90
N GLY A 175 26.86 -8.87 9.54
CA GLY A 175 26.08 -7.63 9.36
C GLY A 175 25.04 -7.62 8.23
N GLU A 176 24.63 -8.77 7.68
CA GLU A 176 23.50 -8.92 6.75
C GLU A 176 22.24 -9.39 7.45
N GLY A 177 22.32 -10.42 8.31
CA GLY A 177 21.18 -10.88 9.11
C GLY A 177 20.59 -9.77 9.98
N GLN A 178 21.45 -8.91 10.55
CA GLN A 178 21.01 -7.71 11.28
C GLN A 178 20.23 -6.71 10.40
N LYS A 179 20.57 -6.57 9.11
CA LYS A 179 19.86 -5.66 8.19
C LYS A 179 18.47 -6.20 7.86
N VAL A 180 18.37 -7.49 7.55
CA VAL A 180 17.09 -8.18 7.27
C VAL A 180 16.17 -8.07 8.49
N PHE A 181 16.72 -8.30 9.68
CA PHE A 181 15.99 -8.12 10.95
C PHE A 181 15.44 -6.70 11.12
N TYR A 182 16.28 -5.66 11.03
CA TYR A 182 15.80 -4.28 11.19
C TYR A 182 14.81 -3.87 10.10
N PHE A 183 14.98 -4.34 8.87
CA PHE A 183 14.03 -4.08 7.79
C PHE A 183 12.67 -4.71 8.08
N GLY A 184 12.63 -6.00 8.41
CA GLY A 184 11.40 -6.70 8.79
C GLY A 184 10.70 -6.01 9.97
N PHE A 185 11.45 -5.66 11.02
CA PHE A 185 10.90 -4.97 12.19
C PHE A 185 10.29 -3.58 11.88
N ILE A 186 10.95 -2.78 11.03
CA ILE A 186 10.41 -1.49 10.59
C ILE A 186 9.12 -1.72 9.78
N MET A 187 9.10 -2.70 8.88
CA MET A 187 7.92 -3.02 8.07
C MET A 187 6.74 -3.52 8.92
N THR A 188 6.97 -4.43 9.88
CA THR A 188 5.93 -4.88 10.82
C THR A 188 5.38 -3.73 11.66
N THR A 189 6.25 -2.83 12.14
CA THR A 189 5.80 -1.64 12.89
C THR A 189 4.94 -0.73 12.00
N LEU A 190 5.36 -0.51 10.75
CA LEU A 190 4.63 0.35 9.80
C LEU A 190 3.26 -0.24 9.45
N VAL A 191 3.17 -1.54 9.17
CA VAL A 191 1.88 -2.23 8.96
C VAL A 191 0.98 -2.10 10.19
N SER A 192 1.54 -2.25 11.40
CA SER A 192 0.80 -2.08 12.65
C SER A 192 0.24 -0.67 12.85
N ILE A 193 1.00 0.36 12.45
CA ILE A 193 0.55 1.75 12.48
C ILE A 193 -0.54 2.01 11.43
N LEU A 194 -0.47 1.38 10.25
CA LEU A 194 -1.53 1.48 9.24
C LEU A 194 -2.83 0.84 9.71
N VAL A 195 -2.77 -0.31 10.40
CA VAL A 195 -3.96 -0.96 11.01
C VAL A 195 -4.55 -0.10 12.14
N ASP A 196 -3.73 0.57 12.94
CA ASP A 196 -4.23 1.54 13.93
C ASP A 196 -4.91 2.73 13.26
N LEU A 197 -4.26 3.33 12.25
CA LEU A 197 -4.78 4.50 11.53
C LEU A 197 -6.09 4.19 10.80
N ASP A 198 -6.22 2.99 10.22
CA ASP A 198 -7.47 2.47 9.67
C ASP A 198 -8.61 2.56 10.70
N TRP A 199 -8.37 2.02 11.89
CA TRP A 199 -9.37 2.04 12.96
C TRP A 199 -9.67 3.46 13.46
N LEU A 200 -8.66 4.32 13.56
CA LEU A 200 -8.82 5.71 13.98
C LEU A 200 -9.65 6.54 12.96
N VAL A 201 -9.48 6.26 11.67
CA VAL A 201 -10.23 6.88 10.57
C VAL A 201 -11.63 6.27 10.42
N SER A 202 -11.83 5.00 10.79
CA SER A 202 -13.16 4.42 10.87
C SER A 202 -13.99 5.14 11.95
N GLN A 203 -14.84 6.07 11.49
CA GLN A 203 -15.89 6.71 12.30
C GLN A 203 -17.03 5.70 12.56
N ASP A 204 -16.68 4.55 13.08
CA ASP A 204 -17.66 3.62 13.59
C ASP A 204 -18.19 4.27 14.87
N ARG A 205 -19.48 4.62 14.84
CA ARG A 205 -20.25 4.76 16.08
C ARG A 205 -20.21 3.39 16.76
N PRO A 206 -20.23 3.30 18.10
CA PRO A 206 -20.48 2.01 18.74
C PRO A 206 -21.69 1.40 18.04
N ILE A 207 -21.54 0.18 17.50
CA ILE A 207 -22.68 -0.56 16.96
C ILE A 207 -23.67 -0.62 18.12
N PRO A 208 -24.84 0.04 18.04
CA PRO A 208 -25.84 -0.13 19.08
C PRO A 208 -26.10 -1.63 19.14
N LEU A 209 -26.19 -2.20 20.34
CA LEU A 209 -26.49 -3.61 20.48
C LEU A 209 -27.93 -3.81 20.00
N GLU A 210 -28.14 -4.01 18.69
CA GLU A 210 -29.47 -3.93 18.05
C GLU A 210 -30.44 -4.95 18.66
N GLY A 211 -29.94 -6.10 19.12
CA GLY A 211 -30.72 -7.09 19.88
C GLY A 211 -31.00 -6.75 21.36
N VAL A 212 -30.44 -5.67 21.92
CA VAL A 212 -30.72 -5.21 23.30
C VAL A 212 -31.77 -4.10 23.31
N GLU A 213 -31.79 -3.23 22.30
CA GLU A 213 -32.83 -2.21 22.17
C GLU A 213 -34.16 -2.79 21.68
N GLU A 214 -34.17 -3.77 20.77
CA GLU A 214 -35.41 -4.46 20.36
C GLU A 214 -36.10 -5.19 21.53
N PHE A 215 -35.33 -5.79 22.45
CA PHE A 215 -35.89 -6.41 23.66
C PHE A 215 -36.40 -5.39 24.70
N SER A 216 -36.03 -4.11 24.57
CA SER A 216 -36.53 -3.01 25.39
C SER A 216 -37.86 -2.43 24.87
N GLY A 217 -38.18 -2.63 23.58
CA GLY A 217 -39.42 -2.13 22.94
C GLY A 217 -40.72 -2.65 23.56
N TYR A 218 -40.68 -3.80 24.25
CA TYR A 218 -41.82 -4.38 24.96
C TYR A 218 -42.01 -3.85 26.40
N ARG A 219 -41.25 -2.83 26.84
CA ARG A 219 -41.16 -2.44 28.25
C ARG A 219 -41.89 -1.13 28.57
N ASN A 220 -43.10 -1.27 29.11
CA ASN A 220 -43.89 -0.30 29.90
C ASN A 220 -43.75 1.21 29.55
N PRO A 221 -44.82 1.90 29.10
CA PRO A 221 -44.82 3.35 28.82
C PRO A 221 -44.71 4.27 30.07
N GLY A 222 -44.16 3.77 31.17
CA GLY A 222 -43.77 4.53 32.37
C GLY A 222 -42.33 4.26 32.84
N GLY A 223 -41.50 3.58 32.05
CA GLY A 223 -40.09 3.32 32.38
C GLY A 223 -39.17 4.49 32.04
N ASN A 224 -38.30 4.89 32.97
CA ASN A 224 -37.33 5.99 32.82
C ASN A 224 -36.49 5.92 31.52
N GLN A 225 -36.84 6.74 30.52
CA GLN A 225 -36.02 6.92 29.30
C GLN A 225 -34.62 7.48 29.59
N GLY A 226 -34.40 8.13 30.74
CA GLY A 226 -33.11 8.74 31.10
C GLY A 226 -31.92 7.78 31.12
N ASN A 227 -32.14 6.50 31.45
CA ASN A 227 -31.03 5.54 31.60
C ASN A 227 -30.37 5.18 30.25
N ILE A 228 -31.14 5.13 29.15
CA ILE A 228 -30.62 4.73 27.82
C ILE A 228 -29.64 5.79 27.28
N TYR A 229 -29.98 7.07 27.43
CA TYR A 229 -29.09 8.17 27.09
C TYR A 229 -27.81 8.17 27.95
N GLU A 230 -27.90 7.79 29.23
CA GLU A 230 -26.73 7.71 30.11
C GLU A 230 -25.78 6.57 29.69
N GLU A 231 -26.28 5.42 29.28
CA GLU A 231 -25.46 4.31 28.74
C GLU A 231 -24.83 4.66 27.38
N SER A 232 -25.57 5.30 26.48
CA SER A 232 -25.03 5.78 25.19
C SER A 232 -23.88 6.79 25.39
N ASN A 233 -24.03 7.73 26.34
CA ASN A 233 -22.97 8.67 26.69
C ASN A 233 -21.74 7.97 27.30
N LYS A 234 -21.92 6.94 28.12
CA LYS A 234 -20.82 6.11 28.67
C LYS A 234 -20.09 5.35 27.56
N MET A 235 -20.81 4.77 26.59
CA MET A 235 -20.24 4.10 25.41
C MET A 235 -19.42 5.07 24.54
N GLN A 236 -19.91 6.29 24.29
CA GLN A 236 -19.17 7.32 23.55
C GLN A 236 -17.91 7.79 24.29
N GLY A 237 -17.99 7.93 25.63
CA GLY A 237 -16.83 8.20 26.47
C GLY A 237 -15.76 7.13 26.34
N LEU A 238 -16.13 5.85 26.47
CA LEU A 238 -15.21 4.72 26.31
C LEU A 238 -14.57 4.69 24.91
N ALA A 239 -15.36 4.85 23.84
CA ALA A 239 -14.85 4.89 22.47
C ALA A 239 -13.85 6.05 22.25
N THR A 240 -14.09 7.21 22.87
CA THR A 240 -13.19 8.37 22.83
C THR A 240 -11.87 8.08 23.55
N VAL A 241 -11.92 7.46 24.73
CA VAL A 241 -10.73 7.02 25.47
C VAL A 241 -9.95 5.99 24.66
N CYS A 242 -10.62 5.03 24.01
CA CYS A 242 -9.98 4.04 23.13
C CYS A 242 -9.29 4.68 21.91
N ARG A 243 -9.90 5.72 21.28
CA ARG A 243 -9.26 6.50 20.20
C ARG A 243 -7.99 7.22 20.68
N VAL A 244 -8.04 7.88 21.84
CA VAL A 244 -6.87 8.55 22.44
C VAL A 244 -5.77 7.55 22.81
N ALA A 245 -6.15 6.40 23.39
CA ALA A 245 -5.24 5.30 23.70
C ALA A 245 -4.54 4.75 22.45
N LEU A 246 -5.27 4.62 21.34
CA LEU A 246 -4.73 4.13 20.07
C LEU A 246 -3.80 5.17 19.39
N VAL A 247 -4.12 6.47 19.43
CA VAL A 247 -3.17 7.53 19.02
C VAL A 247 -1.89 7.48 19.85
N GLY A 248 -2.02 7.28 21.18
CA GLY A 248 -0.88 7.03 22.06
C GLY A 248 -0.09 5.78 21.68
N ASN A 249 -0.76 4.70 21.28
CA ASN A 249 -0.13 3.46 20.84
C ASN A 249 0.66 3.64 19.53
N ILE A 250 0.11 4.36 18.54
CA ILE A 250 0.83 4.74 17.30
C ILE A 250 2.14 5.47 17.65
N PHE A 251 2.06 6.47 18.54
CA PHE A 251 3.23 7.24 18.95
C PHE A 251 4.26 6.36 19.69
N LEU A 252 3.82 5.46 20.56
CA LEU A 252 4.70 4.49 21.23
C LEU A 252 5.34 3.51 20.23
N LYS A 253 4.59 2.97 19.26
CA LYS A 253 5.13 2.12 18.18
C LYS A 253 6.23 2.83 17.38
N LEU A 254 6.05 4.12 17.06
CA LEU A 254 7.09 4.96 16.44
C LEU A 254 8.31 5.15 17.34
N LEU A 255 8.12 5.42 18.65
CA LEU A 255 9.21 5.55 19.62
C LEU A 255 9.97 4.24 19.84
N ILE A 256 9.27 3.10 19.88
CA ILE A 256 9.83 1.74 19.96
C ILE A 256 10.68 1.48 18.73
N CYS A 257 10.13 1.69 17.53
CA CYS A 257 10.85 1.55 16.26
C CYS A 257 12.13 2.39 16.24
N TYR A 258 12.01 3.68 16.57
CA TYR A 258 13.17 4.57 16.68
C TYR A 258 14.19 4.10 17.75
N SER A 259 13.74 3.64 18.92
CA SER A 259 14.59 3.18 20.03
C SER A 259 15.36 1.90 19.68
N VAL A 260 14.73 0.90 19.07
CA VAL A 260 15.40 -0.33 18.60
C VAL A 260 16.41 0.00 17.51
N VAL A 261 16.01 0.78 16.51
CA VAL A 261 16.80 1.01 15.30
C VAL A 261 17.95 1.99 15.56
N SER A 262 17.80 2.99 16.44
CA SER A 262 18.86 3.92 16.80
C SER A 262 19.95 3.33 17.71
N LYS A 263 19.65 2.26 18.45
CA LYS A 263 20.61 1.59 19.36
C LYS A 263 21.82 0.98 18.67
N THR A 264 21.74 0.65 17.37
CA THR A 264 22.90 0.12 16.62
C THR A 264 23.30 1.02 15.46
N LYS A 265 24.61 1.09 15.19
CA LYS A 265 25.15 1.79 14.02
C LYS A 265 24.60 1.23 12.71
N VAL A 266 24.24 -0.06 12.66
CA VAL A 266 23.64 -0.71 11.49
C VAL A 266 22.19 -0.26 11.31
N GLY A 267 21.36 -0.31 12.36
CA GLY A 267 19.97 0.16 12.33
C GLY A 267 19.89 1.65 11.97
N LEU A 268 20.68 2.51 12.63
CA LEU A 268 20.69 3.95 12.34
C LEU A 268 21.18 4.26 10.91
N LYS A 269 22.17 3.51 10.40
CA LYS A 269 22.57 3.58 8.99
C LYS A 269 21.43 3.12 8.08
N LEU A 270 20.73 2.04 8.38
CA LEU A 270 19.62 1.53 7.58
C LEU A 270 18.45 2.53 7.54
N LEU A 271 18.04 3.07 8.69
CA LEU A 271 17.00 4.11 8.77
C LEU A 271 17.38 5.37 7.96
N LYS A 272 18.61 5.87 8.13
CA LYS A 272 19.08 7.05 7.41
C LYS A 272 19.28 6.81 5.91
N VAL A 273 19.77 5.63 5.51
CA VAL A 273 20.17 5.34 4.11
C VAL A 273 19.05 4.73 3.28
N ALA A 274 18.17 3.90 3.86
CA ALA A 274 17.06 3.24 3.16
C ALA A 274 15.76 4.04 3.22
N PHE A 275 15.46 4.74 4.34
CA PHE A 275 14.22 5.52 4.47
C PHE A 275 14.45 7.03 4.27
N PHE A 276 15.20 7.71 5.14
CA PHE A 276 15.30 9.17 5.08
C PHE A 276 16.02 9.72 3.85
N LYS A 277 17.14 9.10 3.44
CA LYS A 277 17.92 9.55 2.28
C LYS A 277 17.18 9.40 0.95
N PRO A 278 16.34 8.37 0.74
CA PRO A 278 15.48 8.29 -0.44
C PRO A 278 14.22 9.17 -0.36
N MET A 279 13.60 9.35 0.81
CA MET A 279 12.39 10.17 1.00
C MET A 279 12.46 11.59 0.40
N LYS A 280 13.63 12.23 0.43
CA LYS A 280 13.81 13.56 -0.19
C LYS A 280 13.62 13.60 -1.71
N TYR A 281 13.68 12.46 -2.41
CA TYR A 281 13.44 12.37 -3.85
C TYR A 281 11.96 12.16 -4.18
N PHE A 282 11.16 11.64 -3.24
CA PHE A 282 9.71 11.53 -3.33
C PHE A 282 8.99 12.86 -3.05
N LEU A 283 9.62 13.79 -2.34
CA LEU A 283 9.07 15.11 -2.07
C LEU A 283 9.62 16.18 -3.05
N PRO A 284 8.80 17.14 -3.51
CA PRO A 284 9.27 18.25 -4.33
C PRO A 284 10.17 19.17 -3.50
N THR A 285 11.47 19.17 -3.78
CA THR A 285 12.44 20.06 -3.09
C THR A 285 12.87 21.21 -3.99
N ILE A 286 12.66 22.44 -3.53
CA ILE A 286 13.14 23.65 -4.21
C ILE A 286 14.69 23.70 -4.23
N ASN A 287 15.33 23.17 -3.18
CA ASN A 287 16.79 23.17 -3.00
C ASN A 287 17.53 22.52 -4.19
N MET A 288 18.17 23.35 -5.01
CA MET A 288 18.89 22.91 -6.19
C MET A 288 20.19 22.13 -5.83
N PRO A 289 20.44 20.95 -6.42
CA PRO A 289 21.70 20.24 -6.22
C PRO A 289 22.89 20.97 -6.87
N ARG A 290 24.09 20.86 -6.27
CA ARG A 290 25.35 21.32 -6.88
C ARG A 290 25.49 20.77 -8.31
N ALA A 291 25.99 21.58 -9.25
CA ALA A 291 25.97 21.31 -10.69
C ALA A 291 26.39 19.87 -11.08
N GLY A 292 27.55 19.39 -10.61
CA GLY A 292 28.04 18.04 -10.88
C GLY A 292 27.18 16.88 -10.35
N LYS A 293 26.22 17.15 -9.46
CA LYS A 293 25.27 16.15 -8.90
C LYS A 293 23.87 16.25 -9.51
N MET A 294 23.63 17.21 -10.41
CA MET A 294 22.28 17.52 -10.93
C MET A 294 21.70 16.36 -11.77
N LYS A 295 22.46 15.80 -12.73
CA LYS A 295 22.04 14.62 -13.53
C LYS A 295 21.59 13.44 -12.65
N ASN A 296 22.39 13.12 -11.62
CA ASN A 296 22.11 12.03 -10.68
C ASN A 296 20.88 12.33 -9.78
N SER A 297 20.64 13.60 -9.46
CA SER A 297 19.45 14.02 -8.71
C SER A 297 18.17 13.89 -9.56
N ILE A 298 18.22 14.30 -10.83
CA ILE A 298 17.13 14.14 -11.80
C ILE A 298 16.79 12.65 -11.95
N ALA A 299 17.80 11.80 -12.20
CA ALA A 299 17.61 10.37 -12.37
C ALA A 299 16.91 9.72 -11.15
N LYS A 300 17.38 10.02 -9.93
CA LYS A 300 16.76 9.49 -8.71
C LYS A 300 15.32 9.97 -8.49
N ARG A 301 14.97 11.19 -8.90
CA ARG A 301 13.59 11.70 -8.86
C ARG A 301 12.67 11.01 -9.87
N LEU A 302 13.17 10.71 -11.07
CA LEU A 302 12.43 9.92 -12.05
C LEU A 302 12.17 8.50 -11.54
N ILE A 303 13.18 7.83 -10.97
CA ILE A 303 13.00 6.51 -10.34
C ILE A 303 12.01 6.58 -9.15
N ALA A 304 12.07 7.63 -8.32
CA ALA A 304 11.11 7.85 -7.23
C ALA A 304 9.67 7.98 -7.75
N ASN A 305 9.47 8.78 -8.81
CA ASN A 305 8.17 8.94 -9.45
C ASN A 305 7.65 7.63 -10.07
N ALA A 306 8.54 6.83 -10.68
CA ALA A 306 8.17 5.50 -11.16
C ALA A 306 7.73 4.57 -10.01
N TRP A 307 8.39 4.63 -8.84
CA TRP A 307 7.96 3.88 -7.65
C TRP A 307 6.59 4.34 -7.12
N ILE A 308 6.33 5.66 -7.08
CA ILE A 308 5.00 6.15 -6.71
C ILE A 308 3.96 5.62 -7.70
N GLN A 309 4.19 5.78 -9.01
CA GLN A 309 3.22 5.34 -10.02
C GLN A 309 3.00 3.83 -10.02
N PHE A 310 4.04 3.02 -9.84
CA PHE A 310 3.90 1.57 -9.69
C PHE A 310 3.06 1.19 -8.46
N ALA A 311 3.33 1.80 -7.30
CA ALA A 311 2.55 1.54 -6.08
C ALA A 311 1.09 2.03 -6.20
N CYS A 312 0.85 3.20 -6.81
CA CYS A 312 -0.50 3.71 -7.06
C CYS A 312 -1.25 2.87 -8.09
N THR A 313 -0.56 2.36 -9.13
CA THR A 313 -1.10 1.42 -10.11
C THR A 313 -1.58 0.14 -9.43
N ALA A 314 -0.72 -0.50 -8.64
CA ALA A 314 -1.06 -1.72 -7.89
C ALA A 314 -2.21 -1.49 -6.90
N CYS A 315 -2.21 -0.36 -6.19
CA CYS A 315 -3.28 0.04 -5.28
C CYS A 315 -4.62 0.19 -6.03
N MET A 316 -4.65 0.97 -7.12
CA MET A 316 -5.87 1.23 -7.89
C MET A 316 -6.42 -0.04 -8.55
N PHE A 317 -5.57 -0.92 -9.08
CA PHE A 317 -6.04 -2.21 -9.59
C PHE A 317 -6.60 -3.10 -8.46
N SER A 318 -5.93 -3.19 -7.32
CA SER A 318 -6.42 -3.98 -6.18
C SER A 318 -7.77 -3.45 -5.66
N VAL A 319 -7.91 -2.13 -5.51
CA VAL A 319 -9.16 -1.48 -5.11
C VAL A 319 -10.26 -1.72 -6.14
N SER A 320 -9.95 -1.60 -7.45
CA SER A 320 -10.93 -1.84 -8.52
C SER A 320 -11.43 -3.29 -8.52
N VAL A 321 -10.52 -4.27 -8.39
CA VAL A 321 -10.86 -5.70 -8.35
C VAL A 321 -11.70 -6.04 -7.11
N VAL A 322 -11.31 -5.55 -5.92
CA VAL A 322 -12.09 -5.76 -4.69
C VAL A 322 -13.46 -5.08 -4.77
N ALA A 323 -13.54 -3.88 -5.34
CA ALA A 323 -14.82 -3.20 -5.54
C ALA A 323 -15.73 -3.94 -6.55
N MET A 324 -15.17 -4.50 -7.63
CA MET A 324 -15.93 -5.29 -8.61
C MET A 324 -16.38 -6.67 -8.09
N THR A 325 -15.58 -7.33 -7.24
CA THR A 325 -15.89 -8.69 -6.75
C THR A 325 -16.73 -8.71 -5.48
N ALA A 326 -16.46 -7.81 -4.53
CA ALA A 326 -17.09 -7.81 -3.21
C ALA A 326 -18.10 -6.66 -3.00
N MET A 327 -18.13 -5.65 -3.87
CA MET A 327 -18.95 -4.44 -3.68
C MET A 327 -19.70 -3.98 -4.93
N SER A 328 -19.83 -4.85 -5.94
CA SER A 328 -20.54 -4.56 -7.19
C SER A 328 -22.01 -4.21 -6.98
N SER A 329 -22.65 -4.67 -5.91
CA SER A 329 -24.03 -4.32 -5.55
C SER A 329 -24.18 -3.01 -4.77
N HIS A 330 -23.08 -2.35 -4.37
CA HIS A 330 -23.17 -1.11 -3.58
C HIS A 330 -23.35 0.13 -4.48
N PRO A 331 -24.31 1.02 -4.19
CA PRO A 331 -24.64 2.17 -5.05
C PRO A 331 -23.50 3.19 -5.18
N HIS A 332 -22.51 3.16 -4.28
CA HIS A 332 -21.30 3.99 -4.38
C HIS A 332 -20.44 3.64 -5.61
N PHE A 333 -20.54 2.40 -6.10
CA PHE A 333 -19.76 1.87 -7.21
C PHE A 333 -20.59 1.72 -8.50
N LEU A 334 -21.91 1.51 -8.37
CA LEU A 334 -22.86 1.40 -9.48
C LEU A 334 -23.34 2.75 -10.03
N ASN A 335 -23.38 3.82 -9.23
CA ASN A 335 -23.99 5.08 -9.69
C ASN A 335 -23.14 5.76 -10.77
N ASP A 336 -23.67 5.83 -11.99
CA ASP A 336 -23.14 6.52 -13.18
C ASP A 336 -23.18 8.05 -13.07
N SER A 337 -22.76 8.58 -11.93
CA SER A 337 -22.67 10.02 -11.64
C SER A 337 -21.84 10.83 -12.64
N ALA A 338 -20.95 10.16 -13.39
CA ALA A 338 -20.19 10.74 -14.49
C ALA A 338 -20.34 9.94 -15.81
N GLY A 339 -21.48 9.25 -15.99
CA GLY A 339 -21.80 8.41 -17.15
C GLY A 339 -21.04 7.08 -17.23
N VAL A 340 -20.20 6.76 -16.25
CA VAL A 340 -19.39 5.54 -16.17
C VAL A 340 -19.30 5.10 -14.69
N PRO A 341 -19.39 3.79 -14.38
CA PRO A 341 -19.27 3.29 -13.02
C PRO A 341 -17.92 3.64 -12.39
N LEU A 342 -17.90 3.96 -11.09
CA LEU A 342 -16.68 4.36 -10.38
C LEU A 342 -15.61 3.26 -10.42
N THR A 343 -16.01 1.99 -10.40
CA THR A 343 -15.10 0.83 -10.56
C THR A 343 -14.35 0.84 -11.88
N ILE A 344 -15.03 1.18 -12.98
CA ILE A 344 -14.45 1.26 -14.32
C ILE A 344 -13.53 2.50 -14.42
N LEU A 345 -13.91 3.63 -13.83
CA LEU A 345 -13.06 4.82 -13.74
C LEU A 345 -11.76 4.55 -12.94
N MET A 346 -11.86 3.84 -11.80
CA MET A 346 -10.69 3.41 -11.03
C MET A 346 -9.77 2.47 -11.81
N LEU A 347 -10.33 1.56 -12.61
CA LEU A 347 -9.58 0.67 -13.50
C LEU A 347 -8.84 1.45 -14.59
N PHE A 348 -9.51 2.39 -15.27
CA PHE A 348 -8.90 3.30 -16.25
C PHE A 348 -7.77 4.13 -15.63
N LYS A 349 -7.93 4.60 -14.39
CA LYS A 349 -6.88 5.29 -13.64
C LYS A 349 -5.70 4.39 -13.28
N GLY A 350 -5.94 3.10 -13.02
CA GLY A 350 -4.91 2.07 -12.93
C GLY A 350 -4.09 1.98 -14.22
N PHE A 351 -4.75 1.87 -15.38
CA PHE A 351 -4.10 1.82 -16.68
C PHE A 351 -3.35 3.12 -17.04
N SER A 352 -3.89 4.30 -16.75
CA SER A 352 -3.21 5.57 -17.06
C SER A 352 -1.97 5.78 -16.17
N ASN A 353 -2.04 5.42 -14.88
CA ASN A 353 -0.87 5.37 -14.00
C ASN A 353 0.19 4.37 -14.50
N LEU A 354 -0.23 3.19 -14.99
CA LEU A 354 0.65 2.19 -15.60
C LEU A 354 1.37 2.74 -16.84
N MET A 355 0.66 3.48 -17.71
CA MET A 355 1.25 4.12 -18.88
C MET A 355 2.32 5.15 -18.51
N VAL A 356 2.11 5.96 -17.44
CA VAL A 356 3.14 6.86 -16.93
C VAL A 356 4.34 6.10 -16.36
N PHE A 357 4.10 5.00 -15.62
CA PHE A 357 5.17 4.13 -15.11
C PHE A 357 6.01 3.54 -16.25
N LEU A 358 5.38 2.94 -17.26
CA LEU A 358 6.05 2.35 -18.43
C LEU A 358 6.79 3.40 -19.25
N SER A 359 6.24 4.61 -19.39
CA SER A 359 6.91 5.75 -20.04
C SER A 359 8.24 6.10 -19.34
N ILE A 360 8.26 6.14 -17.99
CA ILE A 360 9.49 6.38 -17.22
C ILE A 360 10.45 5.16 -17.26
N LEU A 361 9.90 3.94 -17.26
CA LEU A 361 10.70 2.71 -17.27
C LEU A 361 11.40 2.48 -18.62
N ARG A 362 10.81 2.91 -19.75
CA ARG A 362 11.35 2.76 -21.11
C ARG A 362 12.83 3.17 -21.23
N ASN A 363 13.24 4.26 -20.56
CA ASN A 363 14.60 4.79 -20.60
C ASN A 363 15.40 4.55 -19.29
N THR A 364 14.92 3.66 -18.41
CA THR A 364 15.51 3.36 -17.09
C THR A 364 15.86 1.87 -16.99
N ASP A 365 17.11 1.50 -16.66
CA ASP A 365 17.42 0.08 -16.43
C ASP A 365 16.64 -0.44 -15.21
N ILE A 366 15.87 -1.51 -15.40
CA ILE A 366 15.10 -2.22 -14.37
C ILE A 366 15.99 -2.56 -13.16
N GLY A 367 17.26 -2.92 -13.39
CA GLY A 367 18.20 -3.18 -12.31
C GLY A 367 18.52 -1.95 -11.46
N ASP A 368 18.63 -0.77 -12.07
CA ASP A 368 18.82 0.50 -11.36
C ASP A 368 17.53 0.94 -10.65
N PHE A 369 16.36 0.75 -11.27
CA PHE A 369 15.05 1.00 -10.66
C PHE A 369 14.84 0.19 -9.36
N LEU A 370 15.10 -1.12 -9.39
CA LEU A 370 14.94 -2.02 -8.25
C LEU A 370 16.03 -1.85 -7.16
N ASN A 371 17.24 -1.41 -7.54
CA ASN A 371 18.35 -1.23 -6.61
C ASN A 371 18.29 0.11 -5.83
N GLU A 372 17.81 1.19 -6.44
CA GLU A 372 17.88 2.53 -5.85
C GLU A 372 17.03 2.69 -4.57
N PHE A 373 15.91 1.97 -4.47
CA PHE A 373 15.02 1.97 -3.30
C PHE A 373 15.05 0.65 -2.50
N GLY A 374 15.96 -0.27 -2.86
CA GLY A 374 16.36 -1.37 -1.98
C GLY A 374 15.61 -2.69 -2.12
N CYS A 375 14.77 -2.89 -3.15
CA CYS A 375 14.18 -4.20 -3.42
C CYS A 375 15.25 -5.28 -3.68
N LEU A 376 16.41 -4.88 -4.21
CA LEU A 376 17.60 -5.74 -4.35
C LEU A 376 18.57 -5.68 -3.16
N ILE A 377 18.13 -5.31 -1.95
CA ILE A 377 18.98 -5.32 -0.73
C ILE A 377 19.52 -6.72 -0.45
N THR A 378 18.70 -7.76 -0.66
CA THR A 378 19.05 -9.18 -0.57
C THR A 378 19.80 -9.64 -1.83
N CYS A 379 19.32 -9.26 -3.02
CA CYS A 379 19.85 -9.72 -4.31
C CYS A 379 21.01 -8.86 -4.87
N LYS A 380 21.89 -8.34 -4.01
CA LYS A 380 23.02 -7.48 -4.44
C LYS A 380 24.04 -8.21 -5.31
N SER A 381 24.24 -9.51 -5.09
CA SER A 381 25.11 -10.33 -5.92
C SER A 381 24.60 -10.36 -7.36
N TRP A 382 23.31 -10.66 -7.54
CA TRP A 382 22.64 -10.65 -8.84
C TRP A 382 22.74 -9.30 -9.55
N TYR A 383 22.48 -8.18 -8.86
CA TYR A 383 22.61 -6.85 -9.47
C TYR A 383 24.05 -6.55 -9.93
N LYS A 384 25.05 -6.89 -9.12
CA LYS A 384 26.48 -6.76 -9.50
C LYS A 384 26.80 -7.63 -10.71
N GLY A 385 26.36 -8.90 -10.72
CA GLY A 385 26.56 -9.84 -11.82
C GLY A 385 25.91 -9.36 -13.12
N ARG A 386 24.63 -8.96 -13.09
CA ARG A 386 23.92 -8.35 -14.22
C ARG A 386 24.65 -7.12 -14.75
N LYS A 387 25.15 -6.24 -13.86
CA LYS A 387 25.89 -5.03 -14.25
C LYS A 387 27.24 -5.35 -14.91
N LYS A 388 27.99 -6.35 -14.40
CA LYS A 388 29.23 -6.86 -15.03
C LYS A 388 28.91 -7.43 -16.41
N ARG A 389 27.91 -8.31 -16.53
CA ARG A 389 27.44 -8.89 -17.81
C ARG A 389 27.05 -7.81 -18.83
N LEU A 390 26.30 -6.77 -18.42
CA LEU A 390 25.91 -5.65 -19.30
C LEU A 390 27.10 -4.78 -19.73
N SER A 391 28.04 -4.51 -18.81
CA SER A 391 29.27 -3.76 -19.12
C SER A 391 30.12 -4.51 -20.14
N ASN A 392 30.32 -5.82 -19.94
CA ASN A 392 31.09 -6.67 -20.83
C ASN A 392 30.43 -6.80 -22.22
N LYS A 393 29.09 -6.96 -22.28
CA LYS A 393 28.36 -7.08 -23.56
C LYS A 393 28.32 -5.80 -24.40
N ARG A 394 28.37 -4.62 -23.77
CA ARG A 394 28.24 -3.33 -24.47
C ARG A 394 29.57 -2.64 -24.76
N GLY A 395 30.67 -3.06 -24.15
CA GLY A 395 31.97 -2.38 -24.25
C GLY A 395 32.04 -1.01 -23.56
N PHE A 396 30.90 -0.42 -23.19
CA PHE A 396 30.82 0.84 -22.46
C PHE A 396 29.88 0.77 -21.24
N LYS A 397 30.19 1.61 -20.26
CA LYS A 397 29.41 1.77 -19.02
C LYS A 397 28.16 2.60 -19.30
N ALA A 398 27.08 1.94 -19.72
CA ALA A 398 25.81 2.59 -20.05
C ALA A 398 25.37 3.60 -18.96
N PRO A 399 24.99 4.85 -19.33
CA PRO A 399 24.51 5.83 -18.37
C PRO A 399 23.20 5.34 -17.74
N LYS A 400 23.03 5.60 -16.44
CA LYS A 400 21.94 5.04 -15.63
C LYS A 400 20.54 5.31 -16.20
N ILE A 401 20.36 6.52 -16.74
CA ILE A 401 19.15 6.99 -17.44
C ILE A 401 19.63 7.98 -18.51
N PHE A 402 19.16 7.83 -19.75
CA PHE A 402 19.27 8.87 -20.77
C PHE A 402 18.16 9.91 -20.51
N VAL A 403 18.57 11.15 -20.21
CA VAL A 403 17.67 12.24 -19.81
C VAL A 403 17.78 13.37 -20.82
N ASP A 404 16.96 13.25 -21.86
CA ASP A 404 16.85 14.20 -22.95
C ASP A 404 15.56 15.04 -22.79
N GLU A 405 15.55 16.25 -23.34
CA GLU A 405 14.40 17.17 -23.16
C GLU A 405 13.11 16.60 -23.78
N GLU A 406 13.22 15.96 -24.95
CA GLU A 406 12.12 15.27 -25.64
C GLU A 406 11.53 14.13 -24.79
N TYR A 407 12.38 13.29 -24.20
CA TYR A 407 11.95 12.21 -23.31
C TYR A 407 11.15 12.76 -22.11
N ILE A 408 11.67 13.81 -21.47
CA ILE A 408 10.99 14.43 -20.32
C ILE A 408 9.72 15.17 -20.76
N SER A 409 9.66 15.69 -21.98
CA SER A 409 8.44 16.26 -22.58
C SER A 409 7.38 15.17 -22.80
N SER A 410 7.76 14.01 -23.36
CA SER A 410 6.89 12.85 -23.56
C SER A 410 6.32 12.32 -22.23
N VAL A 411 7.16 12.15 -21.20
CA VAL A 411 6.70 11.75 -19.84
C VAL A 411 5.72 12.77 -19.26
N ARG A 412 5.93 14.08 -19.47
CA ARG A 412 4.97 15.11 -19.05
C ARG A 412 3.66 15.03 -19.84
N GLY A 413 3.69 14.77 -21.14
CA GLY A 413 2.50 14.58 -21.97
C GLY A 413 1.64 13.40 -21.52
N VAL A 414 2.26 12.23 -21.30
CA VAL A 414 1.56 11.04 -20.77
C VAL A 414 1.01 11.32 -19.37
N LYS A 415 1.75 12.02 -18.51
CA LYS A 415 1.24 12.41 -17.18
C LYS A 415 0.12 13.45 -17.22
N LEU A 416 0.09 14.35 -18.20
CA LEU A 416 -1.01 15.30 -18.38
C LEU A 416 -2.31 14.57 -18.73
N PHE A 417 -2.24 13.61 -19.66
CA PHE A 417 -3.38 12.73 -19.95
C PHE A 417 -3.86 11.94 -18.72
N ASP A 418 -2.92 11.32 -17.99
CA ASP A 418 -3.21 10.61 -16.73
C ASP A 418 -3.78 11.53 -15.62
N PHE A 419 -3.42 12.82 -15.62
CA PHE A 419 -4.02 13.83 -14.75
C PHE A 419 -5.46 14.17 -15.15
N CYS A 420 -5.76 14.28 -16.45
CA CYS A 420 -7.14 14.45 -16.94
C CYS A 420 -8.05 13.27 -16.56
N VAL A 421 -7.57 12.02 -16.72
CA VAL A 421 -8.25 10.82 -16.22
C VAL A 421 -8.42 10.90 -14.69
N GLY A 422 -7.39 11.38 -13.98
CA GLY A 422 -7.45 11.65 -12.54
C GLY A 422 -8.58 12.62 -12.17
N VAL A 423 -8.71 13.76 -12.84
CA VAL A 423 -9.81 14.73 -12.59
C VAL A 423 -11.19 14.08 -12.76
N TRP A 424 -11.36 13.19 -13.75
CA TRP A 424 -12.62 12.45 -13.94
C TRP A 424 -12.91 11.50 -12.77
N VAL A 425 -11.90 10.76 -12.27
CA VAL A 425 -12.05 9.90 -11.08
C VAL A 425 -12.32 10.72 -9.81
N TRP A 426 -11.72 11.90 -9.67
CA TRP A 426 -12.02 12.82 -8.55
C TRP A 426 -13.49 13.24 -8.53
N ILE A 427 -14.08 13.54 -9.70
CA ILE A 427 -15.51 13.87 -9.82
C ILE A 427 -16.36 12.67 -9.37
N GLY A 428 -16.09 11.47 -9.89
CA GLY A 428 -16.81 10.25 -9.48
C GLY A 428 -16.68 9.94 -7.97
N LEU A 429 -15.48 10.12 -7.39
CA LEU A 429 -15.25 9.98 -5.95
C LEU A 429 -16.04 11.02 -5.12
N ILE A 430 -16.11 12.27 -5.57
CA ILE A 430 -16.87 13.32 -4.88
C ILE A 430 -18.38 12.98 -4.90
N HIS A 431 -18.92 12.53 -6.03
CA HIS A 431 -20.32 12.09 -6.10
C HIS A 431 -20.58 10.86 -5.24
N ALA A 432 -19.73 9.83 -5.30
CA ALA A 432 -19.88 8.65 -4.44
C ALA A 432 -19.83 8.98 -2.94
N LEU A 433 -18.98 9.95 -2.54
CA LEU A 433 -18.94 10.46 -1.16
C LEU A 433 -20.21 11.23 -0.77
N GLN A 434 -20.82 11.98 -1.70
CA GLN A 434 -22.09 12.70 -1.46
C GLN A 434 -23.26 11.72 -1.27
N PHE A 435 -23.40 10.71 -2.15
CA PHE A 435 -24.42 9.67 -2.00
C PHE A 435 -24.22 8.81 -0.75
N GLY A 436 -22.97 8.63 -0.30
CA GLY A 436 -22.62 7.79 0.85
C GLY A 436 -23.01 8.32 2.23
N GLY A 437 -23.33 9.61 2.36
CA GLY A 437 -24.03 10.20 3.51
C GLY A 437 -23.54 9.79 4.90
N GLY A 438 -22.22 9.62 5.10
CA GLY A 438 -21.62 9.16 6.37
C GLY A 438 -21.95 7.71 6.78
N ARG A 439 -22.81 7.00 6.05
CA ARG A 439 -23.29 5.63 6.34
C ARG A 439 -22.61 4.53 5.52
N ALA A 440 -21.65 4.87 4.65
CA ALA A 440 -20.82 3.92 3.94
C ALA A 440 -20.21 2.85 4.87
N THR A 441 -20.27 1.57 4.46
CA THR A 441 -19.72 0.45 5.24
C THR A 441 -18.21 0.62 5.45
N LYS A 442 -17.64 -0.03 6.47
CA LYS A 442 -16.21 0.08 6.78
C LYS A 442 -15.34 -0.21 5.54
N GLY A 443 -15.63 -1.27 4.80
CA GLY A 443 -14.90 -1.61 3.57
C GLY A 443 -14.91 -0.49 2.52
N ILE A 444 -16.07 0.12 2.24
CA ILE A 444 -16.20 1.24 1.29
C ILE A 444 -15.36 2.45 1.73
N ARG A 445 -15.35 2.77 3.04
CA ARG A 445 -14.56 3.88 3.60
C ARG A 445 -13.06 3.64 3.38
N ILE A 446 -12.59 2.41 3.57
CA ILE A 446 -11.18 2.02 3.39
C ILE A 446 -10.78 2.12 1.91
N LEU A 447 -11.56 1.50 1.01
CA LEU A 447 -11.29 1.54 -0.43
C LEU A 447 -11.30 2.98 -0.97
N THR A 448 -12.25 3.80 -0.53
CA THR A 448 -12.30 5.23 -0.86
C THR A 448 -11.08 5.99 -0.31
N GLY A 449 -10.69 5.74 0.94
CA GLY A 449 -9.50 6.35 1.56
C GLY A 449 -8.18 5.97 0.87
N LEU A 450 -8.02 4.71 0.48
CA LEU A 450 -6.89 4.21 -0.31
C LEU A 450 -6.87 4.86 -1.71
N SER A 451 -8.03 4.97 -2.36
CA SER A 451 -8.18 5.64 -3.66
C SER A 451 -7.76 7.10 -3.57
N VAL A 452 -8.36 7.87 -2.66
CA VAL A 452 -8.01 9.29 -2.41
C VAL A 452 -6.52 9.45 -2.09
N THR A 453 -5.93 8.57 -1.29
CA THR A 453 -4.49 8.61 -0.96
C THR A 453 -3.62 8.36 -2.19
N SER A 454 -3.92 7.32 -2.98
CA SER A 454 -3.18 7.03 -4.21
C SER A 454 -3.32 8.14 -5.25
N MET A 455 -4.48 8.79 -5.34
CA MET A 455 -4.73 9.92 -6.24
C MET A 455 -3.99 11.19 -5.82
N ILE A 456 -3.91 11.51 -4.53
CA ILE A 456 -3.06 12.61 -4.03
C ILE A 456 -1.60 12.35 -4.39
N LEU A 457 -1.12 11.11 -4.23
CA LEU A 457 0.24 10.73 -4.58
C LEU A 457 0.49 10.78 -6.10
N SER A 458 -0.39 10.21 -6.92
CA SER A 458 -0.23 10.18 -8.38
C SER A 458 -0.41 11.55 -9.03
N ASP A 459 -1.39 12.36 -8.57
CA ASP A 459 -1.85 13.54 -9.32
C ASP A 459 -1.36 14.86 -8.74
N ILE A 460 -1.01 14.91 -7.45
CA ILE A 460 -0.39 16.09 -6.84
C ILE A 460 1.12 15.88 -6.70
N VAL A 461 1.56 14.84 -6.00
CA VAL A 461 2.98 14.67 -5.64
C VAL A 461 3.85 14.37 -6.87
N VAL A 462 3.44 13.45 -7.76
CA VAL A 462 4.22 13.15 -8.98
C VAL A 462 4.23 14.33 -9.97
N VAL A 463 3.14 15.08 -10.11
CA VAL A 463 3.10 16.28 -10.97
C VAL A 463 4.08 17.34 -10.47
N LEU A 464 4.06 17.65 -9.17
CA LEU A 464 5.01 18.60 -8.57
C LEU A 464 6.47 18.12 -8.71
N ASN A 465 6.74 16.83 -8.52
CA ASN A 465 8.08 16.28 -8.74
C ASN A 465 8.52 16.35 -10.22
N LEU A 466 7.63 16.08 -11.17
CA LEU A 466 7.94 16.20 -12.61
C LEU A 466 8.15 17.65 -13.04
N ALA A 467 7.44 18.62 -12.44
CA ALA A 467 7.71 20.04 -12.62
C ALA A 467 9.12 20.43 -12.11
N VAL A 468 9.51 19.98 -10.91
CA VAL A 468 10.87 20.16 -10.37
C VAL A 468 11.93 19.50 -11.25
N VAL A 469 11.69 18.29 -11.76
CA VAL A 469 12.59 17.61 -12.71
C VAL A 469 12.70 18.38 -14.02
N GLY A 470 11.59 18.85 -14.58
CA GLY A 470 11.58 19.66 -15.81
C GLY A 470 12.35 20.97 -15.64
N TRP A 471 12.22 21.64 -14.49
CA TRP A 471 13.02 22.81 -14.16
C TRP A 471 14.52 22.50 -14.05
N TYR A 472 14.90 21.42 -13.37
CA TYR A 472 16.31 20.99 -13.30
C TYR A 472 16.88 20.68 -14.68
N VAL A 473 16.14 20.02 -15.57
CA VAL A 473 16.58 19.71 -16.95
C VAL A 473 16.82 20.99 -17.73
N ARG A 474 15.89 21.95 -17.71
CA ARG A 474 16.07 23.28 -18.33
C ARG A 474 17.32 24.01 -17.81
N VAL A 475 17.60 23.94 -16.51
CA VAL A 475 18.79 24.58 -15.93
C VAL A 475 20.10 23.86 -16.30
N VAL A 476 20.09 22.53 -16.45
CA VAL A 476 21.24 21.80 -17.03
C VAL A 476 21.46 22.24 -18.46
N GLU A 477 20.41 22.32 -19.27
CA GLU A 477 20.52 22.60 -20.71
C GLU A 477 20.94 24.05 -20.97
N ASN A 478 20.37 25.03 -20.25
CA ASN A 478 20.81 26.42 -20.30
C ASN A 478 22.29 26.59 -19.92
N ARG A 479 22.81 25.77 -18.99
CA ARG A 479 24.24 25.76 -18.65
C ARG A 479 25.12 25.12 -19.74
N ARG A 480 24.62 24.13 -20.49
CA ARG A 480 25.34 23.58 -21.66
C ARG A 480 25.39 24.58 -22.80
N ARG A 481 24.25 25.22 -23.12
CA ARG A 481 24.16 26.26 -24.15
C ARG A 481 25.09 27.45 -23.87
N ARG A 482 25.24 27.85 -22.61
CA ARG A 482 26.21 28.89 -22.20
C ARG A 482 27.67 28.48 -22.34
N ARG A 483 28.00 27.20 -22.12
CA ARG A 483 29.38 26.70 -22.30
C ARG A 483 29.76 26.66 -23.76
N ARG A 484 28.92 26.05 -24.61
CA ARG A 484 29.16 26.01 -26.06
C ARG A 484 29.46 27.38 -26.63
N ARG A 485 28.68 28.41 -26.28
CA ARG A 485 28.96 29.79 -26.72
C ARG A 485 30.34 30.31 -26.30
N MET A 486 30.80 30.02 -25.09
CA MET A 486 32.15 30.39 -24.66
C MET A 486 33.21 29.60 -25.43
N ASP A 487 32.97 28.30 -25.66
CA ASP A 487 33.85 27.45 -26.46
C ASP A 487 33.88 27.93 -27.95
N ASP A 488 32.77 28.47 -28.47
CA ASP A 488 32.65 29.03 -29.83
C ASP A 488 33.28 30.46 -29.93
N ASP A 489 33.17 31.30 -28.90
CA ASP A 489 33.68 32.68 -28.85
C ASP A 489 35.22 32.73 -28.72
N ASP A 490 35.86 31.74 -28.08
CA ASP A 490 37.32 31.70 -27.88
C ASP A 490 38.10 31.39 -29.19
N ASP A 491 37.54 30.58 -30.09
CA ASP A 491 38.17 30.17 -31.36
C ASP A 491 38.18 31.29 -32.44
N GLU A 492 37.35 32.34 -32.30
CA GLU A 492 37.22 33.42 -33.32
C GLU A 492 38.18 34.61 -33.08
N SER A 493 39.10 34.51 -32.11
CA SER A 493 39.91 35.64 -31.61
C SER A 493 41.42 35.61 -31.92
N THR A 494 41.90 34.71 -32.80
CA THR A 494 43.34 34.50 -33.06
C THR A 494 43.78 34.56 -34.54
N SER A 495 42.99 35.14 -35.45
CA SER A 495 43.27 35.13 -36.89
C SER A 495 43.54 36.47 -37.59
N GLU A 496 43.58 37.61 -36.87
CA GLU A 496 43.88 38.93 -37.48
C GLU A 496 44.83 39.75 -36.59
N GLU A 497 46.15 39.60 -36.80
CA GLU A 497 47.22 40.63 -36.69
C GLU A 497 48.64 39.98 -36.76
N GLU A 498 48.94 39.22 -37.83
CA GLU A 498 50.32 39.00 -38.31
C GLU A 498 50.48 39.66 -39.70
N GLU A 499 50.85 40.94 -39.73
CA GLU A 499 51.57 41.60 -40.83
C GLU A 499 51.95 43.03 -40.37
N GLY A 500 53.19 43.22 -39.86
CA GLY A 500 53.57 44.48 -39.20
C GLY A 500 54.99 44.57 -38.63
N GLU A 501 55.98 44.18 -39.45
CA GLU A 501 57.39 44.63 -39.46
C GLU A 501 58.06 45.15 -38.17
N ASP A 502 59.02 44.35 -37.70
CA ASP A 502 60.42 44.71 -37.40
C ASP A 502 60.84 45.74 -36.31
N GLU A 503 61.88 45.27 -35.62
CA GLU A 503 63.07 46.01 -35.16
C GLU A 503 63.11 46.77 -33.81
N ASN A 504 64.24 46.52 -33.13
CA ASN A 504 64.96 47.38 -32.18
C ASN A 504 64.57 47.40 -30.68
N ASN A 505 65.34 46.57 -29.95
CA ASN A 505 66.34 47.00 -28.96
C ASN A 505 66.02 47.15 -27.46
N ASP A 506 67.14 46.97 -26.74
CA ASP A 506 67.53 47.49 -25.43
C ASP A 506 67.01 46.83 -24.14
N GLU A 507 67.93 46.01 -23.62
CA GLU A 507 68.26 45.81 -22.21
C GLU A 507 67.85 46.97 -21.29
N SER A 508 67.14 46.66 -20.21
CA SER A 508 67.21 47.40 -18.95
C SER A 508 66.78 46.51 -17.80
N GLY A 509 67.71 46.15 -16.93
CA GLY A 509 67.36 45.64 -15.60
C GLY A 509 66.92 46.80 -14.69
N SER A 510 65.99 46.54 -13.78
CA SER A 510 65.81 47.38 -12.60
C SER A 510 65.37 46.52 -11.43
N ASP A 511 66.30 46.25 -10.52
CA ASP A 511 65.94 45.97 -9.15
C ASP A 511 65.25 47.21 -8.56
N SER A 512 64.22 47.00 -7.75
CA SER A 512 63.82 47.98 -6.74
C SER A 512 63.12 47.25 -5.60
N ASP A 513 63.87 47.04 -4.51
CA ASP A 513 63.27 46.98 -3.19
C ASP A 513 62.33 48.17 -3.00
N ASP A 514 61.18 47.97 -2.36
CA ASP A 514 60.86 48.86 -1.24
C ASP A 514 59.89 48.23 -0.24
N SER A 515 59.99 48.68 1.00
CA SER A 515 59.26 48.14 2.15
C SER A 515 58.06 49.00 2.53
N ASP A 516 57.06 48.39 3.17
CA ASP A 516 56.81 48.54 4.63
C ASP A 516 55.32 48.57 5.06
N GLY A 517 55.07 48.01 6.24
CA GLY A 517 54.05 48.42 7.23
C GLY A 517 52.55 48.46 6.90
N SER A 518 51.79 47.47 7.40
CA SER A 518 50.80 47.76 8.46
C SER A 518 50.18 46.55 9.19
N ALA A 519 50.30 46.64 10.51
CA ALA A 519 49.63 45.97 11.63
C ALA A 519 48.30 45.21 11.44
N GLY A 520 48.19 44.10 12.20
CA GLY A 520 47.07 43.91 13.13
C GLY A 520 46.26 42.62 12.97
N GLY A 521 46.32 41.72 13.98
CA GLY A 521 45.38 40.59 14.07
C GLY A 521 45.92 39.35 14.78
N GLY A 522 46.24 39.44 16.07
CA GLY A 522 46.58 38.25 16.86
C GLY A 522 45.34 37.38 17.13
N VAL A 523 45.40 36.10 16.78
CA VAL A 523 44.49 35.07 17.26
C VAL A 523 45.31 33.87 17.70
N GLU A 524 45.35 33.64 19.01
CA GLU A 524 45.93 32.44 19.61
C GLU A 524 45.06 31.24 19.24
N VAL A 525 45.68 30.17 18.71
CA VAL A 525 45.11 28.83 18.76
C VAL A 525 46.22 27.89 19.25
N GLU A 526 46.01 27.34 20.44
CA GLU A 526 46.95 26.47 21.14
C GLU A 526 47.26 25.22 20.31
N GLY A 527 48.55 25.00 20.06
CA GLY A 527 49.06 23.73 19.55
C GLY A 527 49.65 22.90 20.68
N GLU A 528 48.90 21.94 21.21
CA GLU A 528 49.49 20.80 21.91
C GLU A 528 49.79 19.69 20.90
N GLY A 529 51.07 19.47 20.63
CA GLY A 529 51.55 18.31 19.89
C GLY A 529 51.92 17.17 20.83
N GLU A 530 51.68 15.94 20.39
CA GLU A 530 52.33 14.66 20.76
C GLU A 530 51.57 13.59 19.95
N GLY A 531 52.19 12.64 19.27
CA GLY A 531 53.51 12.06 19.49
C GLY A 531 53.33 10.55 19.47
N GLU A 532 53.45 9.97 18.27
CA GLU A 532 53.73 8.56 17.90
C GLU A 532 53.13 7.38 18.72
N GLY A 533 52.66 6.37 17.98
CA GLY A 533 52.16 5.12 18.57
C GLY A 533 51.76 4.09 17.52
N GLU A 534 52.76 3.39 16.98
CA GLU A 534 52.59 2.30 16.00
C GLU A 534 51.69 1.15 16.50
N GLY A 535 51.08 0.42 15.57
CA GLY A 535 50.32 -0.80 15.87
C GLY A 535 49.44 -1.26 14.72
N GLY A 536 50.00 -2.01 13.77
CA GLY A 536 49.38 -2.35 12.49
C GLY A 536 48.20 -3.33 12.53
N GLY A 537 47.50 -3.45 11.40
CA GLY A 537 46.29 -4.27 11.26
C GLY A 537 45.72 -4.30 9.84
N TRP A 538 46.53 -4.73 8.89
CA TRP A 538 46.22 -5.14 7.50
C TRP A 538 44.72 -5.25 7.12
N GLU A 539 44.25 -4.35 6.27
CA GLU A 539 43.14 -4.60 5.33
C GLU A 539 43.49 -3.87 4.03
N GLY A 540 43.60 -4.61 2.92
CA GLY A 540 44.27 -4.14 1.71
C GLY A 540 43.42 -3.22 0.84
N ASP A 541 43.92 -2.02 0.56
CA ASP A 541 43.45 -1.19 -0.55
C ASP A 541 43.97 -1.77 -1.88
N ASP A 542 43.05 -2.37 -2.65
CA ASP A 542 43.34 -2.97 -3.96
C ASP A 542 43.44 -1.84 -5.02
N TYR A 543 44.62 -1.23 -5.11
CA TYR A 543 44.94 -0.16 -6.07
C TYR A 543 45.08 -0.72 -7.50
N GLY A 544 43.97 -0.84 -8.21
CA GLY A 544 43.97 -1.05 -9.65
C GLY A 544 44.35 0.23 -10.41
N TYR A 545 45.55 0.28 -11.00
CA TYR A 545 45.96 1.33 -11.93
C TYR A 545 45.26 1.15 -13.29
N TYR A 546 44.88 2.25 -13.93
CA TYR A 546 44.38 2.29 -15.30
C TYR A 546 45.51 2.77 -16.20
N ASP A 547 45.79 2.07 -17.30
CA ASP A 547 46.50 2.68 -18.42
C ASP A 547 45.58 3.66 -19.17
N GLU A 548 46.13 4.37 -20.15
CA GLU A 548 45.43 5.40 -20.94
C GLU A 548 44.23 4.86 -21.76
N TYR A 549 44.06 3.52 -21.82
CA TYR A 549 42.97 2.83 -22.51
C TYR A 549 42.10 1.92 -21.60
N GLY A 550 42.43 1.79 -20.32
CA GLY A 550 41.54 1.43 -19.21
C GLY A 550 41.09 -0.03 -19.10
N THR A 551 41.96 -1.02 -19.35
CA THR A 551 41.59 -2.46 -19.31
C THR A 551 42.07 -3.20 -18.04
N TYR A 552 41.20 -4.03 -17.43
CA TYR A 552 41.49 -4.78 -16.19
C TYR A 552 40.97 -6.23 -16.25
N HIS A 553 41.75 -7.22 -15.81
CA HIS A 553 41.44 -8.66 -15.98
C HIS A 553 41.63 -9.49 -14.70
N TYR A 554 40.62 -10.30 -14.31
CA TYR A 554 40.79 -11.73 -13.95
C TYR A 554 39.45 -12.51 -13.79
N TYR A 555 39.56 -13.82 -13.56
CA TYR A 555 38.65 -14.91 -13.97
C TYR A 555 37.46 -15.27 -13.04
N ASP A 556 36.71 -16.30 -13.46
CA ASP A 556 35.29 -16.60 -13.18
C ASP A 556 35.06 -18.03 -12.65
N TYR A 557 33.93 -18.30 -11.99
CA TYR A 557 33.39 -19.65 -11.73
C TYR A 557 31.86 -19.61 -11.52
N GLU A 558 31.12 -20.46 -12.24
CA GLU A 558 29.65 -20.47 -12.30
C GLU A 558 28.98 -21.56 -11.44
N TYR A 559 27.84 -21.20 -10.83
CA TYR A 559 26.60 -21.95 -10.54
C TYR A 559 25.63 -20.93 -9.90
N GLY A 560 24.29 -21.01 -9.95
CA GLY A 560 23.32 -21.89 -10.62
C GLY A 560 21.89 -21.40 -10.26
N GLU A 561 20.84 -21.78 -10.99
CA GLU A 561 19.45 -21.30 -10.75
C GLU A 561 18.41 -22.43 -10.72
N GLY A 562 17.23 -22.15 -10.13
CA GLY A 562 16.03 -23.01 -10.13
C GLY A 562 14.79 -22.29 -9.56
N GLU A 563 13.63 -22.44 -10.21
CA GLU A 563 12.38 -21.68 -10.00
C GLU A 563 11.18 -22.53 -9.52
N GLY A 564 10.01 -21.89 -9.31
CA GLY A 564 8.67 -22.49 -9.10
C GLY A 564 8.02 -22.09 -7.76
N GLY A 565 6.70 -21.89 -7.61
CA GLY A 565 5.52 -21.96 -8.50
C GLY A 565 4.25 -21.63 -7.68
N TRP A 566 3.10 -21.33 -8.32
CA TRP A 566 1.83 -20.89 -7.68
C TRP A 566 0.72 -21.95 -7.73
N GLU A 567 -0.32 -21.82 -6.89
CA GLU A 567 -1.68 -22.35 -7.16
C GLU A 567 -2.77 -21.69 -6.26
N ASP A 568 -4.03 -21.71 -6.73
CA ASP A 568 -5.18 -20.91 -6.27
C ASP A 568 -6.25 -21.68 -5.45
N GLY A 569 -7.23 -20.95 -4.87
CA GLY A 569 -8.46 -21.51 -4.29
C GLY A 569 -9.62 -20.49 -4.21
N VAL A 570 -10.85 -20.92 -4.51
CA VAL A 570 -12.04 -20.05 -4.73
C VAL A 570 -13.02 -20.04 -3.53
N GLU A 571 -13.67 -18.89 -3.30
CA GLU A 571 -14.55 -18.57 -2.17
C GLU A 571 -16.04 -18.94 -2.35
N GLN A 572 -16.77 -18.92 -1.22
CA GLN A 572 -18.21 -19.18 -1.13
C GLN A 572 -18.89 -17.96 -0.45
N GLN A 573 -19.78 -17.26 -1.18
CA GLN A 573 -20.19 -15.88 -0.83
C GLN A 573 -21.55 -15.82 -0.11
N GLN A 574 -21.65 -15.04 0.97
CA GLN A 574 -22.87 -14.85 1.78
C GLN A 574 -23.50 -13.47 1.52
N TYR A 575 -24.83 -13.41 1.39
CA TYR A 575 -25.61 -12.17 1.28
C TYR A 575 -26.61 -12.05 2.44
N TYR A 576 -26.58 -10.94 3.19
CA TYR A 576 -27.62 -10.61 4.17
C TYR A 576 -27.89 -9.11 4.30
N SER A 577 -29.19 -8.78 4.39
CA SER A 577 -29.81 -7.62 5.05
C SER A 577 -29.36 -6.20 4.67
N ALA A 578 -30.14 -5.55 3.79
CA ALA A 578 -30.10 -4.09 3.55
C ALA A 578 -31.41 -3.36 3.93
N ALA A 579 -32.50 -4.08 4.27
CA ALA A 579 -33.83 -3.50 4.44
C ALA A 579 -34.07 -2.84 5.81
N ALA A 580 -33.38 -3.28 6.87
CA ALA A 580 -33.59 -2.77 8.24
C ALA A 580 -33.16 -1.29 8.43
N THR A 581 -32.23 -0.78 7.61
CA THR A 581 -31.44 0.41 7.92
C THR A 581 -32.08 1.77 7.53
N TYR A 582 -33.24 1.77 6.87
CA TYR A 582 -33.88 3.02 6.40
C TYR A 582 -34.77 3.72 7.45
N ARG A 583 -35.02 3.09 8.61
CA ARG A 583 -36.11 3.41 9.56
C ARG A 583 -35.94 4.66 10.43
N GLY A 584 -34.84 5.41 10.29
CA GLY A 584 -34.31 6.27 11.38
C GLY A 584 -34.73 7.74 11.46
N GLN A 585 -35.33 8.35 10.42
CA GLN A 585 -35.65 9.79 10.43
C GLN A 585 -36.89 10.14 9.57
N VAL A 586 -38.08 10.07 10.15
CA VAL A 586 -39.26 10.82 9.67
C VAL A 586 -39.88 11.48 10.90
N ASN A 587 -40.03 12.81 10.87
CA ASN A 587 -40.42 13.59 12.04
C ASN A 587 -41.84 13.24 12.52
N ASP A 588 -42.01 13.19 13.85
CA ASP A 588 -43.33 13.10 14.51
C ASP A 588 -44.08 14.44 14.46
N SER A 589 -44.32 14.94 13.25
CA SER A 589 -45.27 16.04 13.02
C SER A 589 -46.70 15.51 13.07
N GLU A 590 -47.47 16.05 14.00
CA GLU A 590 -48.79 15.60 14.45
C GLU A 590 -49.85 15.55 13.33
N GLY A 591 -50.75 14.56 13.40
CA GLY A 591 -52.03 14.56 12.65
C GLY A 591 -52.26 13.39 11.68
N GLY A 592 -51.20 12.73 11.20
CA GLY A 592 -51.29 11.63 10.22
C GLY A 592 -51.28 10.23 10.84
N GLY A 593 -52.33 9.86 11.58
CA GLY A 593 -52.47 8.52 12.17
C GLY A 593 -52.67 7.42 11.12
N GLY A 594 -51.57 6.87 10.60
CA GLY A 594 -51.59 5.73 9.68
C GLY A 594 -52.23 4.49 10.32
N PHE A 595 -52.99 3.72 9.55
CA PHE A 595 -53.77 2.58 10.06
C PHE A 595 -52.89 1.41 10.54
N PHE A 596 -51.69 1.25 9.98
CA PHE A 596 -50.74 0.21 10.39
C PHE A 596 -49.74 0.72 11.43
N ASP A 597 -49.41 -0.18 12.36
CA ASP A 597 -48.42 0.00 13.40
C ASP A 597 -47.05 0.33 12.76
N ARG A 598 -46.40 1.44 13.13
CA ARG A 598 -45.07 1.79 12.59
C ARG A 598 -43.95 0.87 13.08
N ALA A 599 -44.14 0.23 14.24
CA ALA A 599 -43.13 -0.52 14.98
C ALA A 599 -43.35 -2.04 14.89
N VAL A 600 -43.37 -2.58 13.67
CA VAL A 600 -43.41 -4.03 13.41
C VAL A 600 -42.00 -4.55 13.12
N ALA A 601 -41.63 -5.67 13.72
CA ALA A 601 -40.44 -6.44 13.38
C ALA A 601 -40.86 -7.90 13.11
N CYS A 602 -40.19 -8.53 12.15
CA CYS A 602 -40.34 -9.94 11.81
C CYS A 602 -39.08 -10.36 11.04
N THR A 603 -38.43 -11.42 11.49
CA THR A 603 -37.27 -11.98 10.80
C THR A 603 -37.68 -12.79 9.57
N PRO A 604 -36.80 -13.02 8.59
CA PRO A 604 -37.12 -13.89 7.44
C PRO A 604 -37.51 -15.32 7.84
N GLN A 605 -37.00 -15.83 8.98
CA GLN A 605 -37.37 -17.15 9.51
C GLN A 605 -38.80 -17.13 10.08
N GLU A 606 -39.12 -16.17 10.96
CA GLU A 606 -40.48 -15.99 11.48
C GLU A 606 -41.50 -15.76 10.36
N PHE A 607 -41.12 -15.03 9.30
CA PHE A 607 -41.96 -14.86 8.12
C PHE A 607 -42.26 -16.20 7.47
N SER A 608 -41.26 -17.06 7.23
CA SER A 608 -41.48 -18.38 6.63
C SER A 608 -42.37 -19.26 7.51
N GLU A 609 -42.07 -19.32 8.80
CA GLU A 609 -42.83 -20.13 9.77
C GLU A 609 -44.30 -19.67 9.87
N GLU A 610 -44.59 -18.36 9.92
CA GLU A 610 -45.97 -17.87 9.94
C GLU A 610 -46.64 -17.95 8.55
N TRP A 611 -45.90 -17.76 7.45
CA TRP A 611 -46.42 -17.85 6.08
C TRP A 611 -46.92 -19.24 5.73
N ASP A 612 -46.18 -20.29 6.10
CA ASP A 612 -46.53 -21.68 5.78
C ASP A 612 -47.73 -22.18 6.61
N ASN A 613 -47.97 -21.60 7.79
CA ASN A 613 -49.08 -21.91 8.68
C ASN A 613 -50.38 -21.12 8.40
N LEU A 614 -50.38 -20.23 7.39
CA LEU A 614 -51.55 -19.44 7.00
C LEU A 614 -52.11 -19.89 5.64
N GLU A 615 -53.43 -19.87 5.52
CA GLU A 615 -54.11 -20.04 4.24
C GLU A 615 -54.02 -18.75 3.39
N VAL A 616 -54.16 -18.89 2.07
CA VAL A 616 -54.21 -17.75 1.14
C VAL A 616 -55.57 -17.07 1.30
N GLY A 617 -55.57 -15.87 1.88
CA GLY A 617 -56.79 -15.07 2.08
C GLY A 617 -57.08 -14.10 0.93
N GLY A 618 -56.16 -13.98 -0.03
CA GLY A 618 -56.37 -13.24 -1.27
C GLY A 618 -55.16 -13.37 -2.19
N GLU A 619 -55.44 -13.47 -3.50
CA GLU A 619 -54.43 -13.47 -4.55
C GLU A 619 -54.88 -12.50 -5.65
N PHE A 620 -53.94 -11.76 -6.21
CA PHE A 620 -54.20 -10.74 -7.22
C PHE A 620 -53.06 -10.69 -8.23
N THR A 621 -53.39 -10.87 -9.50
CA THR A 621 -52.49 -10.72 -10.64
C THR A 621 -53.03 -9.60 -11.53
N THR A 622 -52.16 -8.69 -11.94
CA THR A 622 -52.50 -7.61 -12.89
C THR A 622 -51.30 -7.27 -13.76
N GLU A 623 -51.56 -6.84 -14.98
CA GLU A 623 -50.63 -6.07 -15.77
C GLU A 623 -50.54 -4.62 -15.24
N THR A 624 -49.40 -3.97 -15.45
CA THR A 624 -49.09 -2.62 -14.99
C THR A 624 -48.62 -1.72 -16.13
N GLU A 625 -49.01 -0.46 -16.11
CA GLU A 625 -48.63 0.54 -17.12
C GLU A 625 -47.18 1.04 -16.94
N GLU A 626 -46.70 1.12 -15.69
CA GLU A 626 -45.35 1.58 -15.36
C GLU A 626 -44.48 0.42 -14.84
N SER A 627 -43.17 0.50 -15.11
CA SER A 627 -42.13 -0.41 -14.58
C SER A 627 -41.23 0.29 -13.55
N PRO A 628 -41.68 0.40 -12.29
CA PRO A 628 -40.94 1.09 -11.23
C PRO A 628 -39.66 0.34 -10.81
N LEU A 629 -38.68 1.11 -10.34
CA LEU A 629 -37.45 0.58 -9.78
C LEU A 629 -37.69 -0.03 -8.38
N MET A 630 -36.89 -1.05 -8.02
CA MET A 630 -36.96 -1.70 -6.70
C MET A 630 -36.93 -0.71 -5.53
N VAL A 631 -36.13 0.36 -5.64
CA VAL A 631 -36.00 1.41 -4.62
C VAL A 631 -37.26 2.24 -4.47
N GLU A 632 -38.00 2.50 -5.55
CA GLU A 632 -39.25 3.26 -5.54
C GLU A 632 -40.36 2.45 -4.86
N ILE A 633 -40.47 1.16 -5.20
CA ILE A 633 -41.36 0.21 -4.54
C ILE A 633 -41.06 0.15 -3.03
N MET A 634 -39.80 -0.07 -2.63
CA MET A 634 -39.40 -0.12 -1.22
C MET A 634 -39.69 1.18 -0.47
N THR A 635 -39.44 2.33 -1.11
CA THR A 635 -39.70 3.66 -0.54
C THR A 635 -41.20 3.87 -0.32
N HIS A 636 -42.03 3.54 -1.32
CA HIS A 636 -43.49 3.66 -1.23
C HIS A 636 -44.06 2.72 -0.16
N LEU A 637 -43.63 1.46 -0.11
CA LEU A 637 -44.06 0.53 0.95
C LEU A 637 -43.72 1.09 2.34
N SER A 638 -42.48 1.57 2.53
CA SER A 638 -42.02 2.18 3.79
C SER A 638 -42.85 3.43 4.16
N MET A 639 -43.18 4.28 3.19
CA MET A 639 -43.99 5.50 3.40
C MET A 639 -45.44 5.19 3.80
N ASN A 640 -45.98 4.03 3.45
CA ASN A 640 -47.34 3.60 3.84
C ASN A 640 -47.33 2.65 5.05
N ASN A 641 -46.27 2.68 5.87
CA ASN A 641 -46.07 1.85 7.08
C ASN A 641 -46.02 0.32 6.82
N PHE A 642 -45.63 -0.13 5.63
CA PHE A 642 -45.38 -1.55 5.37
C PHE A 642 -43.93 -1.92 5.70
N PHE A 643 -43.73 -3.04 6.40
CA PHE A 643 -42.41 -3.53 6.77
C PHE A 643 -41.89 -4.53 5.72
N VAL A 644 -40.86 -4.14 4.96
CA VAL A 644 -40.20 -5.01 3.98
C VAL A 644 -39.18 -5.88 4.69
N ILE A 645 -39.45 -7.19 4.75
CA ILE A 645 -38.63 -8.19 5.45
C ILE A 645 -37.47 -8.65 4.56
N ALA A 646 -37.77 -8.91 3.30
CA ALA A 646 -36.79 -9.25 2.27
C ALA A 646 -37.24 -8.71 0.91
N SER A 647 -36.28 -8.33 0.08
CA SER A 647 -36.51 -7.95 -1.32
C SER A 647 -35.29 -8.32 -2.15
N GLY A 648 -35.50 -8.62 -3.43
CA GLY A 648 -34.40 -8.96 -4.34
C GLY A 648 -34.89 -9.37 -5.73
N ILE A 649 -33.94 -9.44 -6.66
CA ILE A 649 -34.14 -10.00 -7.99
C ILE A 649 -33.88 -11.51 -7.89
N VAL A 650 -34.83 -12.34 -8.32
CA VAL A 650 -34.79 -13.80 -8.19
C VAL A 650 -34.47 -14.49 -9.51
N ASP A 651 -34.84 -13.87 -10.63
CA ASP A 651 -34.55 -14.29 -12.00
C ASP A 651 -34.42 -13.05 -12.89
N GLU A 652 -34.02 -13.19 -14.16
CA GLU A 652 -33.90 -12.06 -15.10
C GLU A 652 -35.23 -11.30 -15.23
N GLY A 653 -35.29 -10.09 -14.66
CA GLY A 653 -36.49 -9.25 -14.62
C GLY A 653 -37.51 -9.58 -13.52
N LEU A 654 -37.34 -10.66 -12.75
CA LEU A 654 -38.30 -11.02 -11.69
C LEU A 654 -37.86 -10.48 -10.32
N MET A 655 -38.49 -9.39 -9.88
CA MET A 655 -38.35 -8.86 -8.53
C MET A 655 -39.31 -9.55 -7.57
N LYS A 656 -38.88 -9.87 -6.34
CA LYS A 656 -39.74 -10.32 -5.25
C LYS A 656 -39.57 -9.49 -3.99
N PHE A 657 -40.67 -9.31 -3.25
CA PHE A 657 -40.74 -8.61 -1.98
C PHE A 657 -41.59 -9.41 -1.00
N PHE A 658 -41.06 -9.61 0.21
CA PHE A 658 -41.77 -10.20 1.33
C PHE A 658 -42.04 -9.10 2.35
N VAL A 659 -43.32 -8.82 2.58
CA VAL A 659 -43.79 -7.61 3.24
C VAL A 659 -44.80 -7.96 4.33
N LEU A 660 -44.77 -7.22 5.43
CA LEU A 660 -45.66 -7.41 6.58
C LEU A 660 -46.35 -6.10 6.93
N ALA A 661 -47.67 -6.18 7.14
CA ALA A 661 -48.48 -5.14 7.73
C ALA A 661 -49.06 -5.63 9.06
N GLN A 662 -49.09 -4.77 10.09
CA GLN A 662 -49.74 -5.08 11.36
C GLN A 662 -50.68 -3.94 11.76
N ALA A 663 -51.87 -4.28 12.25
CA ALA A 663 -52.78 -3.33 12.88
C ALA A 663 -53.52 -4.03 14.02
N GLN A 664 -53.60 -3.38 15.18
CA GLN A 664 -54.35 -3.90 16.35
C GLN A 664 -53.88 -5.31 16.78
N GLY A 665 -52.59 -5.63 16.58
CA GLY A 665 -52.00 -6.94 16.87
C GLY A 665 -52.32 -8.04 15.85
N ILE A 666 -53.11 -7.77 14.81
CA ILE A 666 -53.33 -8.69 13.68
C ILE A 666 -52.24 -8.43 12.65
N ARG A 667 -51.59 -9.51 12.17
CA ARG A 667 -50.56 -9.48 11.13
C ARG A 667 -51.13 -9.95 9.78
N CYS A 668 -50.76 -9.26 8.71
CA CYS A 668 -51.03 -9.63 7.33
C CYS A 668 -49.71 -9.72 6.57
N TYR A 669 -49.42 -10.91 6.05
CA TYR A 669 -48.22 -11.24 5.30
C TYR A 669 -48.52 -11.11 3.82
N ILE A 670 -47.56 -10.59 3.07
CA ILE A 670 -47.72 -10.26 1.65
C ILE A 670 -46.46 -10.76 0.92
N ALA A 671 -46.66 -11.61 -0.07
CA ALA A 671 -45.62 -11.96 -1.05
C ALA A 671 -45.97 -11.27 -2.37
N MET A 672 -45.12 -10.34 -2.79
CA MET A 672 -45.27 -9.59 -4.03
C MET A 672 -44.18 -10.02 -5.02
N SER A 673 -44.55 -10.39 -6.23
CA SER A 673 -43.61 -10.67 -7.33
C SER A 673 -43.94 -9.77 -8.51
N TYR A 674 -42.94 -9.10 -9.08
CA TYR A 674 -43.10 -8.23 -10.24
C TYR A 674 -42.15 -8.68 -11.34
N ASP A 675 -42.73 -9.07 -12.48
CA ASP A 675 -42.01 -9.36 -13.71
C ASP A 675 -41.87 -8.06 -14.52
N THR A 676 -40.66 -7.52 -14.62
CA THR A 676 -40.39 -6.29 -15.39
C THR A 676 -40.48 -6.51 -16.91
N GLY A 677 -40.32 -7.74 -17.39
CA GLY A 677 -40.40 -8.07 -18.81
C GLY A 677 -41.84 -8.20 -19.30
N GLY A 678 -42.70 -8.81 -18.48
CA GLY A 678 -44.14 -8.89 -18.73
C GLY A 678 -44.94 -7.68 -18.23
N SER A 679 -44.34 -6.79 -17.42
CA SER A 679 -45.04 -5.80 -16.60
C SER A 679 -46.19 -6.41 -15.78
N VAL A 680 -45.96 -7.59 -15.19
CA VAL A 680 -46.99 -8.33 -14.43
C VAL A 680 -46.67 -8.28 -12.93
N LEU A 681 -47.61 -7.72 -12.17
CA LEU A 681 -47.63 -7.69 -10.73
C LEU A 681 -48.50 -8.83 -10.17
N ASN A 682 -47.87 -9.71 -9.41
CA ASN A 682 -48.51 -10.78 -8.64
C ASN A 682 -48.42 -10.47 -7.14
N LEU A 683 -49.53 -10.58 -6.42
CA LEU A 683 -49.65 -10.23 -5.01
C LEU A 683 -50.45 -11.31 -4.27
N VAL A 684 -49.80 -12.05 -3.38
CA VAL A 684 -50.42 -13.06 -2.52
C VAL A 684 -50.49 -12.54 -1.09
N LEU A 685 -51.67 -12.55 -0.48
CA LEU A 685 -51.91 -12.07 0.89
C LEU A 685 -52.37 -13.23 1.78
N LYS A 686 -51.74 -13.33 2.96
CA LYS A 686 -52.09 -14.29 4.01
C LYS A 686 -52.39 -13.55 5.32
N CYS A 687 -53.57 -13.73 5.87
CA CYS A 687 -53.99 -13.10 7.12
C CYS A 687 -55.12 -13.90 7.77
N LYS A 688 -55.16 -13.91 9.12
CA LYS A 688 -56.25 -14.54 9.89
C LYS A 688 -57.59 -13.76 9.87
N SER A 689 -57.63 -12.61 9.18
CA SER A 689 -58.80 -11.72 9.15
C SER A 689 -58.98 -11.11 7.75
N GLU A 690 -60.01 -11.55 7.03
CA GLU A 690 -60.38 -11.03 5.69
C GLU A 690 -60.61 -9.51 5.71
N ALA A 691 -61.21 -9.00 6.79
CA ALA A 691 -61.44 -7.56 6.99
C ALA A 691 -60.14 -6.74 7.04
N MET A 692 -59.00 -7.36 7.38
CA MET A 692 -57.69 -6.72 7.30
C MET A 692 -57.14 -6.75 5.87
N ILE A 693 -57.37 -7.81 5.09
CA ILE A 693 -56.91 -7.93 3.71
C ILE A 693 -57.47 -6.80 2.84
N GLY A 694 -58.78 -6.52 2.93
CA GLY A 694 -59.39 -5.40 2.22
C GLY A 694 -58.82 -4.02 2.60
N ARG A 695 -58.34 -3.85 3.84
CA ARG A 695 -57.66 -2.61 4.27
C ARG A 695 -56.21 -2.55 3.77
N VAL A 696 -55.50 -3.66 3.79
CA VAL A 696 -54.14 -3.80 3.23
C VAL A 696 -54.13 -3.47 1.74
N VAL A 697 -55.01 -4.06 0.94
CA VAL A 697 -55.12 -3.76 -0.50
C VAL A 697 -55.40 -2.27 -0.74
N LYS A 698 -56.29 -1.66 0.06
CA LYS A 698 -56.61 -0.23 -0.05
C LYS A 698 -55.43 0.68 0.28
N GLU A 699 -54.68 0.39 1.33
CA GLU A 699 -53.57 1.23 1.80
C GLU A 699 -52.22 0.94 1.13
N LEU A 700 -52.06 -0.22 0.49
CA LEU A 700 -50.91 -0.51 -0.39
C LEU A 700 -50.79 0.50 -1.54
N ARG A 701 -51.90 1.07 -2.04
CA ARG A 701 -51.94 2.21 -2.99
C ARG A 701 -51.02 2.04 -4.22
N LEU A 702 -50.83 0.80 -4.70
CA LEU A 702 -49.83 0.45 -5.72
C LEU A 702 -50.02 1.18 -7.07
N LYS A 703 -51.23 1.66 -7.37
CA LYS A 703 -51.54 2.54 -8.52
C LYS A 703 -50.74 3.86 -8.55
N LYS A 704 -50.04 4.21 -7.45
CA LYS A 704 -49.13 5.37 -7.41
C LYS A 704 -47.71 5.07 -7.92
N VAL A 705 -47.38 3.79 -8.13
CA VAL A 705 -46.02 3.31 -8.41
C VAL A 705 -45.98 2.46 -9.68
N PHE A 706 -47.09 1.80 -10.01
CA PHE A 706 -47.23 0.88 -11.14
C PHE A 706 -48.17 1.44 -12.24
N GLY A 707 -48.43 2.75 -12.25
CA GLY A 707 -49.40 3.38 -13.14
C GLY A 707 -50.82 2.83 -13.00
N SER A 708 -51.60 2.84 -14.08
CA SER A 708 -52.90 2.17 -14.11
C SER A 708 -52.79 0.65 -14.25
N PHE A 709 -53.82 -0.05 -13.78
CA PHE A 709 -53.93 -1.51 -13.87
C PHE A 709 -54.88 -1.87 -15.00
N THR A 710 -54.39 -2.57 -16.02
CA THR A 710 -55.23 -3.19 -17.04
C THR A 710 -55.87 -4.44 -16.46
N SER A 711 -57.18 -4.38 -16.22
CA SER A 711 -57.92 -5.46 -15.59
C SER A 711 -58.14 -6.63 -16.55
N SER A 712 -57.12 -7.47 -16.74
CA SER A 712 -57.23 -8.76 -17.42
C SER A 712 -57.90 -9.79 -16.48
N VAL A 713 -59.21 -9.59 -16.22
CA VAL A 713 -60.03 -10.52 -15.44
C VAL A 713 -60.20 -11.83 -16.22
N LYS A 714 -59.26 -12.77 -15.99
CA LYS A 714 -59.54 -14.19 -16.15
C LYS A 714 -60.44 -14.61 -14.99
N GLN A 715 -61.75 -14.52 -15.20
CA GLN A 715 -62.68 -15.29 -14.37
C GLN A 715 -62.31 -16.77 -14.55
N GLY A 716 -61.78 -17.38 -13.50
CA GLY A 716 -61.83 -18.83 -13.38
C GLY A 716 -63.29 -19.23 -13.28
N GLU A 717 -63.72 -20.13 -14.13
CA GLU A 717 -64.95 -20.89 -13.91
C GLU A 717 -64.68 -21.86 -12.74
N ASP A 718 -65.43 -21.72 -11.66
CA ASP A 718 -65.51 -22.70 -10.55
C ASP A 718 -66.24 -23.99 -11.00
#